data_AF-A0A483CWK9-F1
#
_entry.id   AF-A0A483CWK9-F1
#
_cell.length_a   1.000
_cell.length_b   1.000
_cell.length_c   1.000
_cell.angle_alpha   90.00
_cell.angle_beta   90.00
_cell.angle_gamma   90.00
#
_symmetry.space_group_name_H-M   'P 1'
#
loop_
_entity.id
_entity.type
_entity.pdbx_description
1 polymer ?
#
loop_
_entity_poly.entity_id
_entity_poly.type
_entity_poly.pdbx_seq_one_letter_code
_entity_poly.pdbx_strand_id
1 'polypeptide(L)'
;MAHNERCRDCKQTVRAMLERIYGTVISEHRVHCATLLEEYRDTPFYPALSGIYRSLQHYRNAEDFVRAGYVDVDFYVPEPGFAVEFDESQHFTRPRHIALEAYPPHLKVGYPVHRWKTLCEEIDAHDSDPPYRDEQRAWYDTLRDFLPEIKGFLPTVRLYAGEMAWCDLDPEDPADVERFKDLMAKKSGSLKMVQAVESMNRNRNNDWIATVILKSDRTLQDEKDPKYNDVRIAELKPIISEILAQTKGDGVILFPAGWIHTGFEPAESIYSVIEHEIQPVLNLDDRNVIVCIGVDGRFDRPLADNPFDKDQIAVAIGKAGVVAAARKFHPTNDDERNHITLADSYIKEENGFPRIFNLNGTRYFLFVCYDVYGPRADPKRYPNPDVDVGLNLIHRFCPPNEGPTQENYFPRKGFAGASKTWGIPIFGTGIFYRRDIPSAWPTGIYWKLGEQAHCTYDDIALPMDRSISHIPVPEGHAEVRLFTDIWNSIDAMRVPVRANTEKNPQKPTKNRVNTPQRNKRDEFANALVAFEDGNHFPGGLKRVFCRKDQCRYSFPAWHRIEGTPKKYVCYEFDDWIKFGTPEISVEVHFGLDAFRDIAEIVQAHKLEILGKLTAPARLNWDTSTSGWLRLQYYFPDSEAPETFAHSMAILIEETRGIINDWLKEEGMDHY
;
A
#
# COMPACT_ATOMS: atom_id res chain seq x y z
N MET A 1 -2.15 19.99 -42.77
CA MET A 1 -3.25 20.93 -42.50
C MET A 1 -2.64 22.27 -42.15
N ALA A 2 -3.26 23.41 -42.48
CA ALA A 2 -2.71 24.72 -42.11
C ALA A 2 -2.84 24.91 -40.58
N HIS A 3 -1.74 25.27 -39.92
CA HIS A 3 -1.71 25.58 -38.49
C HIS A 3 -2.59 26.80 -38.20
N ASN A 4 -3.41 26.71 -37.14
CA ASN A 4 -4.17 27.82 -36.56
C ASN A 4 -4.27 27.64 -35.04
N GLU A 5 -4.79 28.61 -34.30
CA GLU A 5 -4.87 28.59 -32.83
C GLU A 5 -5.72 27.43 -32.27
N ARG A 6 -6.57 26.79 -33.09
CA ARG A 6 -7.38 25.61 -32.75
C ARG A 6 -6.77 24.30 -33.25
N CYS A 7 -5.48 24.32 -33.58
CA CYS A 7 -4.79 23.13 -34.05
C CYS A 7 -4.77 22.06 -32.96
N ARG A 8 -5.50 20.96 -33.19
CA ARG A 8 -5.54 19.82 -32.27
C ARG A 8 -4.15 19.24 -32.04
N ASP A 9 -3.32 19.20 -33.08
CA ASP A 9 -1.97 18.67 -33.01
C ASP A 9 -1.10 19.51 -32.07
N CYS A 10 -1.29 20.84 -32.01
CA CYS A 10 -0.57 21.70 -31.06
C CYS A 10 -0.85 21.33 -29.60
N LYS A 11 -2.13 21.17 -29.24
CA LYS A 11 -2.52 20.78 -27.88
C LYS A 11 -2.03 19.37 -27.53
N GLN A 12 -2.02 18.45 -28.51
CA GLN A 12 -1.44 17.11 -28.33
C GLN A 12 0.07 17.14 -28.15
N THR A 13 0.80 17.95 -28.93
CA THR A 13 2.24 18.09 -28.77
C THR A 13 2.61 18.71 -27.43
N VAL A 14 1.89 19.74 -26.97
CA VAL A 14 2.10 20.32 -25.63
C VAL A 14 1.91 19.26 -24.54
N ARG A 15 0.85 18.44 -24.63
CA ARG A 15 0.65 17.32 -23.70
C ARG A 15 1.83 16.36 -23.72
N ALA A 16 2.26 15.91 -24.90
CA ALA A 16 3.35 14.97 -25.04
C ALA A 16 4.67 15.53 -24.50
N MET A 17 4.94 16.83 -24.71
CA MET A 17 6.08 17.53 -24.12
C MET A 17 6.01 17.57 -22.59
N LEU A 18 4.85 17.90 -22.03
CA LEU A 18 4.64 17.87 -20.58
C LEU A 18 4.83 16.46 -20.01
N GLU A 19 4.29 15.43 -20.67
CA GLU A 19 4.47 14.02 -20.27
C GLU A 19 5.94 13.60 -20.33
N ARG A 20 6.68 14.07 -21.35
CA ARG A 20 8.11 13.79 -21.49
C ARG A 20 8.94 14.39 -20.36
N ILE A 21 8.54 15.55 -19.84
CA ILE A 21 9.29 16.31 -18.83
C ILE A 21 8.88 15.93 -17.41
N TYR A 22 7.59 15.76 -17.16
CA TYR A 22 7.01 15.61 -15.82
C TYR A 22 6.35 14.24 -15.58
N GLY A 23 6.32 13.37 -16.59
CA GLY A 23 5.71 12.05 -16.48
C GLY A 23 4.18 12.10 -16.66
N THR A 24 3.43 11.99 -15.57
CA THR A 24 1.96 11.90 -15.67
C THR A 24 1.36 13.26 -15.97
N VAL A 25 0.47 13.32 -16.97
CA VAL A 25 -0.33 14.52 -17.29
C VAL A 25 -1.79 14.12 -17.48
N ILE A 26 -2.69 14.82 -16.78
CA ILE A 26 -4.14 14.60 -16.87
C ILE A 26 -4.73 15.72 -17.73
N SER A 27 -5.28 15.36 -18.89
CA SER A 27 -5.97 16.32 -19.77
C SER A 27 -7.38 16.61 -19.29
N GLU A 28 -7.86 17.83 -19.52
CA GLU A 28 -9.23 18.28 -19.19
C GLU A 28 -9.58 17.96 -17.71
N HIS A 29 -8.63 18.19 -16.81
CA HIS A 29 -8.76 17.81 -15.42
C HIS A 29 -9.74 18.73 -14.70
N ARG A 30 -10.78 18.14 -14.12
CA ARG A 30 -11.75 18.85 -13.29
C ARG A 30 -11.21 19.07 -11.88
N VAL A 31 -10.93 20.32 -11.54
CA VAL A 31 -10.56 20.73 -10.19
C VAL A 31 -11.82 21.17 -9.43
N HIS A 32 -12.17 20.39 -8.41
CA HIS A 32 -13.28 20.73 -7.52
C HIS A 32 -12.85 21.83 -6.53
N CYS A 33 -13.21 23.08 -6.81
CA CYS A 33 -13.08 24.20 -5.88
C CYS A 33 -14.39 25.00 -5.81
N ALA A 34 -14.52 25.80 -4.75
CA ALA A 34 -15.55 26.82 -4.68
C ALA A 34 -15.48 27.74 -5.91
N THR A 35 -16.61 28.26 -6.33
CA THR A 35 -16.68 29.15 -7.52
C THR A 35 -17.54 30.37 -7.28
N LEU A 36 -18.36 30.34 -6.22
CA LEU A 36 -19.07 31.50 -5.72
C LEU A 36 -18.12 32.29 -4.82
N LEU A 37 -18.10 33.61 -5.02
CA LEU A 37 -17.28 34.52 -4.22
C LEU A 37 -17.49 34.33 -2.71
N GLU A 38 -18.74 34.12 -2.30
CA GLU A 38 -19.13 34.04 -0.88
C GLU A 38 -18.49 32.87 -0.13
N GLU A 39 -18.14 31.79 -0.84
CA GLU A 39 -17.49 30.61 -0.25
C GLU A 39 -16.05 30.91 0.20
N TYR A 40 -15.48 32.02 -0.25
CA TYR A 40 -14.12 32.42 0.09
C TYR A 40 -14.05 33.41 1.24
N ARG A 41 -15.17 33.84 1.84
CA ARG A 41 -15.26 34.95 2.80
C ARG A 41 -14.21 34.93 3.93
N ASP A 42 -13.88 33.74 4.43
CA ASP A 42 -12.96 33.54 5.55
C ASP A 42 -11.51 33.26 5.10
N THR A 43 -11.19 33.44 3.81
CA THR A 43 -9.85 33.21 3.25
C THR A 43 -9.05 34.51 3.13
N PRO A 44 -7.71 34.46 3.25
CA PRO A 44 -6.85 35.64 3.13
C PRO A 44 -6.94 36.37 1.76
N PHE A 45 -7.29 35.64 0.71
CA PHE A 45 -7.36 36.14 -0.66
C PHE A 45 -8.77 36.58 -1.10
N TYR A 46 -9.77 36.47 -0.21
CA TYR A 46 -11.12 36.97 -0.45
C TYR A 46 -11.18 38.43 -0.92
N PRO A 47 -10.44 39.39 -0.33
CA PRO A 47 -10.52 40.79 -0.76
C PRO A 47 -10.12 40.97 -2.23
N ALA A 48 -9.13 40.21 -2.70
CA ALA A 48 -8.69 40.25 -4.10
C ALA A 48 -9.75 39.66 -5.04
N LEU A 49 -10.26 38.46 -4.73
CA LEU A 49 -11.32 37.82 -5.50
C LEU A 49 -12.61 38.68 -5.53
N SER A 50 -12.96 39.31 -4.41
CA SER A 50 -14.12 40.19 -4.30
C SER A 50 -13.98 41.44 -5.18
N GLY A 51 -12.79 42.05 -5.19
CA GLY A 51 -12.47 43.17 -6.07
C GLY A 51 -12.61 42.80 -7.54
N ILE A 52 -11.99 41.69 -7.95
CA ILE A 52 -12.05 41.19 -9.34
C ILE A 52 -13.51 40.90 -9.74
N TYR A 53 -14.24 40.15 -8.91
CA TYR A 53 -15.63 39.77 -9.18
C TYR A 53 -16.52 41.01 -9.40
N ARG A 54 -16.43 42.01 -8.52
CA ARG A 54 -17.19 43.27 -8.65
C ARG A 54 -16.78 44.06 -9.89
N SER A 55 -15.50 44.13 -10.22
CA SER A 55 -15.02 44.79 -11.44
C SER A 55 -15.59 44.12 -12.69
N LEU A 56 -15.70 42.78 -12.71
CA LEU A 56 -16.34 42.05 -13.81
C LEU A 56 -17.85 42.35 -13.88
N GLN A 57 -18.56 42.33 -12.73
CA GLN A 57 -19.99 42.68 -12.70
C GLN A 57 -20.25 44.09 -13.25
N HIS A 58 -19.45 45.08 -12.85
CA HIS A 58 -19.64 46.48 -13.24
C HIS A 58 -19.31 46.77 -14.71
N TYR A 59 -18.52 45.95 -15.38
CA TYR A 59 -18.09 46.23 -16.76
C TYR A 59 -19.28 46.30 -17.74
N ARG A 60 -20.22 45.34 -17.68
CA ARG A 60 -21.46 45.32 -18.49
C ARG A 60 -22.74 45.16 -17.68
N ASN A 61 -22.69 45.36 -16.36
CA ASN A 61 -23.81 45.11 -15.43
C ASN A 61 -24.30 43.64 -15.45
N ALA A 62 -23.36 42.71 -15.59
CA ALA A 62 -23.65 41.28 -15.52
C ALA A 62 -23.61 40.84 -14.05
N GLU A 63 -24.76 40.82 -13.37
CA GLU A 63 -24.80 40.49 -11.93
C GLU A 63 -24.55 39.00 -11.64
N ASP A 64 -24.88 38.12 -12.59
CA ASP A 64 -24.86 36.68 -12.41
C ASP A 64 -24.26 35.95 -13.63
N PHE A 65 -22.99 35.56 -13.50
CA PHE A 65 -22.21 34.90 -14.56
C PHE A 65 -21.51 33.59 -14.12
N VAL A 66 -21.68 33.17 -12.86
CA VAL A 66 -21.16 31.90 -12.34
C VAL A 66 -22.18 30.79 -12.59
N ARG A 67 -21.74 29.65 -13.16
CA ARG A 67 -22.66 28.57 -13.59
C ARG A 67 -22.24 27.17 -13.16
N ALA A 68 -20.94 26.92 -13.08
CA ALA A 68 -20.35 25.65 -12.66
C ALA A 68 -19.71 25.77 -11.27
N GLY A 69 -19.86 24.73 -10.45
CA GLY A 69 -19.23 24.56 -9.12
C GLY A 69 -17.86 23.89 -9.16
N TYR A 70 -17.12 24.09 -10.25
CA TYR A 70 -15.78 23.55 -10.49
C TYR A 70 -15.07 24.37 -11.56
N VAL A 71 -13.76 24.18 -11.69
CA VAL A 71 -12.97 24.67 -12.83
C VAL A 71 -12.34 23.49 -13.54
N ASP A 72 -12.39 23.48 -14.87
CA ASP A 72 -11.63 22.53 -15.68
C ASP A 72 -10.33 23.20 -16.11
N VAL A 73 -9.21 22.47 -16.06
CA VAL A 73 -7.91 22.92 -16.58
C VAL A 73 -7.51 22.11 -17.79
N ASP A 74 -6.84 22.71 -18.77
CA ASP A 74 -6.44 22.00 -19.99
C ASP A 74 -5.52 20.82 -19.70
N PHE A 75 -4.51 21.04 -18.85
CA PHE A 75 -3.65 20.00 -18.34
C PHE A 75 -3.40 20.19 -16.84
N TYR A 76 -3.38 19.08 -16.11
CA TYR A 76 -2.88 19.02 -14.75
C TYR A 76 -1.68 18.10 -14.69
N VAL A 77 -0.59 18.59 -14.10
CA VAL A 77 0.65 17.84 -13.86
C VAL A 77 0.69 17.52 -12.37
N PRO A 78 0.34 16.29 -11.95
CA PRO A 78 0.21 15.95 -10.53
C PRO A 78 1.52 16.10 -9.75
N GLU A 79 2.64 15.81 -10.40
CA GLU A 79 3.99 15.92 -9.84
C GLU A 79 4.80 16.88 -10.72
N PRO A 80 5.08 18.11 -10.27
CA PRO A 80 5.04 18.64 -8.90
C PRO A 80 3.73 19.33 -8.46
N GLY A 81 2.61 19.20 -9.19
CA GLY A 81 1.30 19.70 -8.76
C GLY A 81 0.95 21.09 -9.28
N PHE A 82 0.89 21.27 -10.60
CA PHE A 82 0.47 22.53 -11.23
C PHE A 82 -0.50 22.32 -12.40
N ALA A 83 -1.29 23.36 -12.67
CA ALA A 83 -2.14 23.44 -13.85
C ALA A 83 -1.42 24.16 -15.01
N VAL A 84 -1.71 23.72 -16.23
CA VAL A 84 -1.32 24.39 -17.48
C VAL A 84 -2.56 24.69 -18.29
N GLU A 85 -2.75 25.97 -18.64
CA GLU A 85 -3.78 26.41 -19.57
C GLU A 85 -3.17 26.70 -20.94
N PHE A 86 -3.87 26.27 -21.99
CA PHE A 86 -3.51 26.50 -23.39
C PHE A 86 -4.50 27.50 -23.99
N ASP A 87 -4.22 28.78 -23.79
CA ASP A 87 -5.12 29.89 -24.08
C ASP A 87 -5.25 30.13 -25.60
N GLU A 88 -6.44 29.88 -26.15
CA GLU A 88 -6.85 30.34 -27.48
C GLU A 88 -7.24 31.84 -27.46
N SER A 89 -7.35 32.49 -28.63
CA SER A 89 -7.73 33.91 -28.77
C SER A 89 -8.94 34.33 -27.93
N GLN A 90 -9.94 33.44 -27.77
CA GLN A 90 -11.16 33.69 -27.01
C GLN A 90 -10.96 33.95 -25.50
N HIS A 91 -9.77 33.70 -24.94
CA HIS A 91 -9.42 34.04 -23.55
C HIS A 91 -8.93 35.47 -23.40
N PHE A 92 -8.53 36.14 -24.49
CA PHE A 92 -7.92 37.46 -24.48
C PHE A 92 -8.97 38.56 -24.71
N THR A 93 -9.85 38.72 -23.72
CA THR A 93 -11.01 39.63 -23.77
C THR A 93 -10.82 40.85 -22.86
N ARG A 94 -11.64 41.89 -23.04
CA ARG A 94 -11.64 43.05 -22.14
C ARG A 94 -11.95 42.69 -20.67
N PRO A 95 -12.92 41.82 -20.34
CA PRO A 95 -13.09 41.34 -18.97
C PRO A 95 -11.86 40.63 -18.39
N ARG A 96 -11.14 39.86 -19.20
CA ARG A 96 -9.89 39.22 -18.75
C ARG A 96 -8.82 40.26 -18.41
N HIS A 97 -8.68 41.31 -19.23
CA HIS A 97 -7.80 42.44 -18.92
C HIS A 97 -8.13 43.08 -17.56
N ILE A 98 -9.42 43.37 -17.33
CA ILE A 98 -9.91 43.97 -16.07
C ILE A 98 -9.56 43.08 -14.87
N ALA A 99 -9.75 41.77 -14.99
CA ALA A 99 -9.38 40.84 -13.93
C ALA A 99 -7.88 40.90 -13.64
N LEU A 100 -7.03 40.82 -14.67
CA LEU A 100 -5.57 40.86 -14.54
C LEU A 100 -5.07 42.20 -13.96
N GLU A 101 -5.76 43.32 -14.20
CA GLU A 101 -5.46 44.62 -13.58
C GLU A 101 -5.64 44.63 -12.08
N ALA A 102 -6.62 43.88 -11.58
CA ALA A 102 -6.94 43.77 -10.17
C ALA A 102 -6.15 42.68 -9.43
N TYR A 103 -5.21 41.99 -10.10
CA TYR A 103 -4.39 40.96 -9.45
C TYR A 103 -3.48 41.58 -8.38
N PRO A 104 -3.44 41.01 -7.17
CA PRO A 104 -2.58 41.54 -6.14
C PRO A 104 -1.11 41.27 -6.50
N PRO A 105 -0.19 42.20 -6.21
CA PRO A 105 1.20 42.12 -6.65
C PRO A 105 1.98 40.94 -6.03
N HIS A 106 1.45 40.32 -4.96
CA HIS A 106 2.03 39.15 -4.32
C HIS A 106 1.50 37.82 -4.87
N LEU A 107 0.45 37.83 -5.72
CA LEU A 107 -0.06 36.60 -6.33
C LEU A 107 1.01 36.01 -7.23
N LYS A 108 1.40 34.77 -6.94
CA LYS A 108 2.39 34.04 -7.74
C LYS A 108 1.68 33.33 -8.88
N VAL A 109 1.85 33.83 -10.09
CA VAL A 109 1.38 33.17 -11.31
C VAL A 109 2.56 32.68 -12.15
N GLY A 110 2.32 31.63 -12.93
CA GLY A 110 3.31 30.98 -13.79
C GLY A 110 3.36 31.54 -15.21
N TYR A 111 3.00 32.82 -15.39
CA TYR A 111 3.03 33.50 -16.69
C TYR A 111 3.21 35.03 -16.50
N PRO A 112 3.76 35.74 -17.50
CA PRO A 112 3.93 37.19 -17.44
C PRO A 112 2.59 37.93 -17.56
N VAL A 113 1.98 38.31 -16.42
CA VAL A 113 0.69 39.04 -16.35
C VAL A 113 0.63 40.24 -17.31
N HIS A 114 1.69 41.03 -17.40
CA HIS A 114 1.75 42.16 -18.33
C HIS A 114 1.58 41.72 -19.79
N ARG A 115 2.23 40.62 -20.22
CA ARG A 115 2.07 40.13 -21.60
C ARG A 115 0.65 39.67 -21.86
N TRP A 116 0.00 39.02 -20.89
CA TRP A 116 -1.41 38.61 -21.02
C TRP A 116 -2.36 39.81 -21.10
N LYS A 117 -2.09 40.90 -20.35
CA LYS A 117 -2.82 42.17 -20.50
C LYS A 117 -2.65 42.73 -21.91
N THR A 118 -1.41 42.83 -22.39
CA THR A 118 -1.14 43.29 -23.76
C THR A 118 -1.84 42.42 -24.80
N LEU A 119 -1.86 41.09 -24.65
CA LEU A 119 -2.60 40.21 -25.55
C LEU A 119 -4.11 40.46 -25.52
N CYS A 120 -4.69 40.76 -24.35
CA CYS A 120 -6.11 41.16 -24.26
C CYS A 120 -6.39 42.47 -25.01
N GLU A 121 -5.44 43.42 -25.03
CA GLU A 121 -5.57 44.67 -25.79
C GLU A 121 -5.34 44.47 -27.29
N GLU A 122 -4.39 43.62 -27.67
CA GLU A 122 -4.01 43.35 -29.07
C GLU A 122 -5.06 42.50 -29.80
N ILE A 123 -5.55 41.45 -29.14
CA ILE A 123 -6.50 40.49 -29.72
C ILE A 123 -7.94 41.01 -29.59
N ASP A 124 -8.26 41.67 -28.48
CA ASP A 124 -9.59 42.24 -28.17
C ASP A 124 -10.74 41.29 -28.53
N ALA A 125 -10.61 40.02 -28.10
CA ALA A 125 -11.63 39.02 -28.39
C ALA A 125 -12.93 39.36 -27.68
N HIS A 126 -14.05 39.03 -28.32
CA HIS A 126 -15.37 39.34 -27.82
C HIS A 126 -16.35 38.22 -28.14
N ASP A 127 -17.09 37.77 -27.12
CA ASP A 127 -18.17 36.79 -27.25
C ASP A 127 -19.33 37.21 -26.32
N SER A 128 -20.39 37.72 -26.94
CA SER A 128 -21.53 38.32 -26.23
C SER A 128 -22.75 37.41 -26.14
N ASP A 129 -22.63 36.11 -26.44
CA ASP A 129 -23.75 35.18 -26.33
C ASP A 129 -23.40 33.94 -25.47
N PRO A 130 -23.89 33.82 -24.22
CA PRO A 130 -24.77 34.77 -23.55
C PRO A 130 -24.06 36.09 -23.22
N PRO A 131 -24.80 37.18 -22.90
CA PRO A 131 -24.25 38.51 -22.67
C PRO A 131 -23.12 38.62 -21.64
N TYR A 132 -23.00 37.61 -20.76
CA TYR A 132 -22.03 37.53 -19.67
C TYR A 132 -20.86 36.56 -19.94
N ARG A 133 -20.73 36.02 -21.16
CA ARG A 133 -19.79 34.93 -21.44
C ARG A 133 -18.34 35.33 -21.23
N ASP A 134 -17.95 36.54 -21.60
CA ASP A 134 -16.57 37.00 -21.40
C ASP A 134 -16.25 37.24 -19.92
N GLU A 135 -17.21 37.76 -19.13
CA GLU A 135 -17.08 37.88 -17.67
C GLU A 135 -16.95 36.52 -17.01
N GLN A 136 -17.76 35.56 -17.46
CA GLN A 136 -17.71 34.18 -17.01
C GLN A 136 -16.34 33.56 -17.28
N ARG A 137 -15.82 33.65 -18.51
CA ARG A 137 -14.49 33.13 -18.87
C ARG A 137 -13.41 33.79 -18.01
N ALA A 138 -13.44 35.12 -17.90
CA ALA A 138 -12.48 35.88 -17.09
C ALA A 138 -12.50 35.49 -15.60
N TRP A 139 -13.69 35.20 -15.06
CA TRP A 139 -13.83 34.71 -13.69
C TRP A 139 -13.24 33.31 -13.50
N TYR A 140 -13.57 32.36 -14.37
CA TYR A 140 -13.01 31.01 -14.28
C TYR A 140 -11.50 30.98 -14.52
N ASP A 141 -10.99 31.81 -15.42
CA ASP A 141 -9.55 32.00 -15.60
C ASP A 141 -8.89 32.60 -14.36
N THR A 142 -9.58 33.49 -13.65
CA THR A 142 -9.10 34.00 -12.37
C THR A 142 -9.05 32.91 -11.31
N LEU A 143 -10.08 32.08 -11.18
CA LEU A 143 -10.07 30.98 -10.22
C LEU A 143 -8.94 29.97 -10.51
N ARG A 144 -8.67 29.68 -11.79
CA ARG A 144 -7.52 28.85 -12.20
C ARG A 144 -6.18 29.44 -11.78
N ASP A 145 -6.03 30.76 -11.88
CA ASP A 145 -4.79 31.44 -11.48
C ASP A 145 -4.62 31.53 -9.96
N PHE A 146 -5.72 31.45 -9.21
CA PHE A 146 -5.74 31.38 -7.75
C PHE A 146 -5.68 29.94 -7.21
N LEU A 147 -5.64 28.91 -8.05
CA LEU A 147 -5.45 27.52 -7.60
C LEU A 147 -4.26 27.32 -6.66
N PRO A 148 -3.12 28.04 -6.77
CA PRO A 148 -2.07 27.97 -5.77
C PRO A 148 -2.54 28.31 -4.36
N GLU A 149 -3.32 29.36 -4.20
CA GLU A 149 -3.85 29.80 -2.90
C GLU A 149 -5.06 28.94 -2.46
N ILE A 150 -5.85 28.44 -3.41
CA ILE A 150 -7.08 27.67 -3.15
C ILE A 150 -6.78 26.18 -2.86
N LYS A 151 -5.80 25.59 -3.54
CA LYS A 151 -5.49 24.15 -3.52
C LYS A 151 -4.07 23.83 -3.07
N GLY A 152 -3.21 24.83 -2.87
CA GLY A 152 -1.79 24.59 -2.58
C GLY A 152 -1.00 24.14 -3.81
N PHE A 153 -1.54 24.33 -5.02
CA PHE A 153 -0.83 24.01 -6.26
C PHE A 153 0.37 24.94 -6.45
N LEU A 154 1.31 24.51 -7.28
CA LEU A 154 2.30 25.42 -7.83
C LEU A 154 1.64 26.39 -8.84
N PRO A 155 2.26 27.56 -9.09
CA PRO A 155 1.70 28.60 -9.94
C PRO A 155 1.19 28.09 -11.29
N THR A 156 -0.07 28.42 -11.63
CA THR A 156 -0.69 28.06 -12.91
C THR A 156 0.11 28.64 -14.08
N VAL A 157 0.53 27.77 -15.00
CA VAL A 157 1.25 28.15 -16.21
C VAL A 157 0.26 28.39 -17.33
N ARG A 158 0.47 29.44 -18.12
CA ARG A 158 -0.36 29.74 -19.29
C ARG A 158 0.49 29.77 -20.56
N LEU A 159 0.00 29.13 -21.60
CA LEU A 159 0.60 29.07 -22.93
C LEU A 159 -0.34 29.73 -23.93
N TYR A 160 0.12 30.72 -24.70
CA TYR A 160 -0.71 31.30 -25.76
C TYR A 160 -0.64 30.40 -26.99
N ALA A 161 -1.79 29.91 -27.47
CA ALA A 161 -1.86 29.01 -28.61
C ALA A 161 -1.23 29.61 -29.89
N GLY A 162 -1.32 30.92 -30.07
CA GLY A 162 -0.78 31.63 -31.24
C GLY A 162 0.69 32.07 -31.13
N GLU A 163 1.41 31.73 -30.06
CA GLU A 163 2.80 32.21 -29.89
C GLU A 163 3.82 31.49 -30.79
N MET A 164 3.53 30.24 -31.15
CA MET A 164 4.30 29.46 -32.12
C MET A 164 3.48 28.27 -32.62
N ALA A 165 3.94 27.65 -33.71
CA ALA A 165 3.43 26.36 -34.15
C ALA A 165 3.92 25.25 -33.21
N TRP A 166 3.19 25.01 -32.12
CA TRP A 166 3.55 24.00 -31.12
C TRP A 166 3.70 22.59 -31.70
N CYS A 167 2.94 22.27 -32.74
CA CYS A 167 3.01 21.00 -33.45
C CYS A 167 4.30 20.80 -34.27
N ASP A 168 5.15 21.81 -34.38
CA ASP A 168 6.47 21.69 -35.01
C ASP A 168 7.51 21.09 -34.04
N LEU A 169 7.18 20.95 -32.76
CA LEU A 169 8.06 20.33 -31.77
C LEU A 169 7.92 18.81 -31.78
N ASP A 170 9.05 18.09 -31.65
CA ASP A 170 9.08 16.63 -31.51
C ASP A 170 9.43 16.21 -30.07
N PRO A 171 8.51 15.56 -29.32
CA PRO A 171 8.77 15.05 -27.97
C PRO A 171 9.90 14.00 -27.88
N GLU A 172 10.27 13.38 -28.99
CA GLU A 172 11.37 12.43 -29.07
C GLU A 172 12.71 13.09 -29.42
N ASP A 173 12.72 14.37 -29.84
CA ASP A 173 13.94 15.15 -30.07
C ASP A 173 14.37 15.85 -28.75
N PRO A 174 15.54 15.48 -28.17
CA PRO A 174 16.05 16.13 -26.96
C PRO A 174 16.21 17.66 -27.09
N ALA A 175 16.50 18.18 -28.29
CA ALA A 175 16.66 19.62 -28.49
C ALA A 175 15.33 20.37 -28.35
N ASP A 176 14.23 19.79 -28.85
CA ASP A 176 12.90 20.36 -28.72
C ASP A 176 12.37 20.23 -27.29
N VAL A 177 12.68 19.13 -26.60
CA VAL A 177 12.36 18.95 -25.17
C VAL A 177 13.06 20.03 -24.33
N GLU A 178 14.36 20.26 -24.54
CA GLU A 178 15.09 21.32 -23.83
C GLU A 178 14.57 22.72 -24.16
N ARG A 179 14.25 22.98 -25.44
CA ARG A 179 13.62 24.24 -25.85
C ARG A 179 12.27 24.46 -25.16
N PHE A 180 11.46 23.41 -25.02
CA PHE A 180 10.18 23.49 -24.32
C PHE A 180 10.37 23.70 -22.81
N LYS A 181 11.35 23.02 -22.18
CA LYS A 181 11.72 23.28 -20.78
C LYS A 181 12.12 24.73 -20.54
N ASP A 182 12.94 25.31 -21.42
CA ASP A 182 13.36 26.71 -21.36
C ASP A 182 12.17 27.68 -21.48
N LEU A 183 11.20 27.35 -22.34
CA LEU A 183 9.96 28.13 -22.47
C LEU A 183 9.14 28.08 -21.18
N MET A 184 8.95 26.89 -20.60
CA MET A 184 8.26 26.71 -19.32
C MET A 184 8.98 27.49 -18.21
N ALA A 185 10.32 27.38 -18.13
CA ALA A 185 11.13 28.08 -17.14
C ALA A 185 10.98 29.61 -17.19
N LYS A 186 10.97 30.18 -18.41
CA LYS A 186 10.80 31.62 -18.63
C LYS A 186 9.40 32.10 -18.28
N LYS A 187 8.38 31.27 -18.54
CA LYS A 187 6.98 31.61 -18.28
C LYS A 187 6.64 31.53 -16.80
N SER A 188 7.19 30.56 -16.07
CA SER A 188 6.94 30.37 -14.63
C SER A 188 7.40 31.50 -13.70
N GLY A 189 8.00 32.59 -14.21
CA GLY A 189 8.33 33.80 -13.43
C GLY A 189 9.30 33.58 -12.26
N SER A 190 9.84 32.38 -12.11
CA SER A 190 10.78 32.05 -11.05
C SER A 190 11.71 30.95 -11.56
N LEU A 191 12.99 31.33 -11.69
CA LEU A 191 14.12 30.41 -11.64
C LEU A 191 13.95 29.39 -10.49
N LYS A 192 13.19 29.73 -9.44
CA LYS A 192 12.82 28.87 -8.32
C LYS A 192 11.91 27.69 -8.67
N MET A 193 11.18 27.64 -9.79
CA MET A 193 10.33 26.48 -10.12
C MET A 193 11.14 25.41 -10.83
N VAL A 194 12.02 25.80 -11.77
CA VAL A 194 13.02 24.88 -12.33
C VAL A 194 14.10 24.57 -11.31
N GLN A 195 14.51 25.50 -10.45
CA GLN A 195 15.41 25.19 -9.33
C GLN A 195 14.73 24.44 -8.19
N ALA A 196 13.41 24.56 -7.96
CA ALA A 196 12.70 23.72 -7.01
C ALA A 196 12.41 22.36 -7.61
N VAL A 197 12.12 22.22 -8.90
CA VAL A 197 12.03 20.92 -9.57
C VAL A 197 13.41 20.30 -9.70
N GLU A 198 14.46 21.06 -9.98
CA GLU A 198 15.84 20.57 -9.99
C GLU A 198 16.39 20.39 -8.57
N SER A 199 15.96 21.12 -7.55
CA SER A 199 16.35 20.87 -6.15
C SER A 199 15.49 19.80 -5.51
N MET A 200 14.24 19.61 -5.91
CA MET A 200 13.38 18.49 -5.52
C MET A 200 13.77 17.24 -6.30
N ASN A 201 14.23 17.33 -7.56
CA ASN A 201 14.82 16.19 -8.28
C ASN A 201 16.26 15.92 -7.82
N ARG A 202 17.07 16.95 -7.48
CA ARG A 202 18.38 16.77 -6.84
C ARG A 202 18.27 16.32 -5.38
N ASN A 203 17.21 16.68 -4.64
CA ASN A 203 16.95 16.21 -3.28
C ASN A 203 16.24 14.84 -3.29
N ARG A 204 15.29 14.55 -4.18
CA ARG A 204 14.72 13.19 -4.35
C ARG A 204 15.79 12.15 -4.71
N ASN A 205 16.85 12.54 -5.43
CA ASN A 205 18.01 11.69 -5.69
C ASN A 205 18.96 11.53 -4.48
N ASN A 206 18.79 12.33 -3.41
CA ASN A 206 19.52 12.18 -2.16
C ASN A 206 18.61 11.80 -0.97
N ASP A 207 17.29 11.76 -1.16
CA ASP A 207 16.35 11.37 -0.12
C ASP A 207 16.57 9.88 0.17
N TRP A 208 16.59 9.55 1.45
CA TRP A 208 16.84 8.20 1.88
C TRP A 208 15.83 7.71 2.91
N ILE A 209 15.62 6.41 2.93
CA ILE A 209 14.85 5.72 3.97
C ILE A 209 15.78 4.71 4.64
N ALA A 210 15.82 4.79 5.97
CA ALA A 210 16.51 3.83 6.82
C ALA A 210 15.49 2.99 7.57
N THR A 211 15.48 1.68 7.37
CA THR A 211 14.66 0.77 8.18
C THR A 211 15.51 0.16 9.28
N VAL A 212 15.12 0.34 10.54
CA VAL A 212 15.81 -0.17 11.73
C VAL A 212 15.12 -1.43 12.21
N ILE A 213 15.74 -2.59 12.01
CA ILE A 213 15.26 -3.89 12.46
C ILE A 213 15.92 -4.18 13.80
N LEU A 214 15.15 -4.62 14.79
CA LEU A 214 15.67 -4.91 16.12
C LEU A 214 15.72 -6.41 16.36
N LYS A 215 16.82 -6.89 16.93
CA LYS A 215 16.91 -8.22 17.55
C LYS A 215 16.89 -8.03 19.06
N SER A 216 15.90 -8.61 19.72
CA SER A 216 15.73 -8.50 21.16
C SER A 216 15.89 -9.86 21.83
N ASP A 217 16.78 -9.95 22.82
CA ASP A 217 17.02 -11.14 23.63
C ASP A 217 16.12 -11.23 24.87
N ARG A 218 15.19 -10.28 25.03
CA ARG A 218 14.27 -10.24 26.18
C ARG A 218 13.27 -11.38 26.19
N THR A 219 12.85 -11.72 27.40
CA THR A 219 11.73 -12.64 27.63
C THR A 219 10.41 -12.00 27.18
N LEU A 220 9.38 -12.82 26.95
CA LEU A 220 8.04 -12.32 26.58
C LEU A 220 7.45 -11.40 27.66
N GLN A 221 7.76 -11.68 28.94
CA GLN A 221 7.29 -10.88 30.07
C GLN A 221 7.96 -9.50 30.13
N ASP A 222 9.23 -9.42 29.74
CA ASP A 222 10.02 -8.19 29.74
C ASP A 222 9.83 -7.36 28.45
N GLU A 223 9.24 -7.95 27.41
CA GLU A 223 9.04 -7.32 26.11
C GLU A 223 8.31 -5.98 26.21
N LYS A 224 7.15 -5.99 26.86
CA LYS A 224 6.24 -4.84 26.96
C LYS A 224 6.28 -4.19 28.34
N ASP A 225 7.39 -4.37 29.07
CA ASP A 225 7.53 -3.79 30.41
C ASP A 225 8.03 -2.34 30.31
N PRO A 226 7.22 -1.35 30.74
CA PRO A 226 7.59 0.07 30.67
C PRO A 226 8.86 0.42 31.44
N LYS A 227 9.31 -0.42 32.39
CA LYS A 227 10.57 -0.22 33.14
C LYS A 227 11.81 -0.14 32.24
N TYR A 228 11.70 -0.59 30.99
CA TYR A 228 12.79 -0.54 30.01
C TYR A 228 12.73 0.66 29.07
N ASN A 229 11.70 1.50 29.12
CA ASN A 229 11.57 2.66 28.22
C ASN A 229 12.76 3.60 28.31
N ASP A 230 13.26 3.91 29.51
CA ASP A 230 14.42 4.80 29.67
C ASP A 230 15.64 4.31 28.89
N VAL A 231 15.86 2.99 28.89
CA VAL A 231 16.96 2.35 28.17
C VAL A 231 16.69 2.38 26.66
N ARG A 232 15.49 1.98 26.21
CA ARG A 232 15.12 1.94 24.78
C ARG A 232 15.12 3.33 24.14
N ILE A 233 14.63 4.34 24.85
CA ILE A 233 14.62 5.71 24.37
C ILE A 233 16.07 6.23 24.28
N ALA A 234 16.91 5.95 25.28
CA ALA A 234 18.33 6.31 25.23
C ALA A 234 19.08 5.65 24.06
N GLU A 235 18.65 4.46 23.62
CA GLU A 235 19.21 3.73 22.47
C GLU A 235 18.87 4.36 21.11
N LEU A 236 17.82 5.19 21.01
CA LEU A 236 17.46 5.88 19.77
C LEU A 236 18.60 6.76 19.27
N LYS A 237 19.22 7.52 20.18
CA LYS A 237 20.28 8.48 19.86
C LYS A 237 21.50 7.87 19.17
N PRO A 238 22.16 6.83 19.70
CA PRO A 238 23.31 6.22 19.02
C PRO A 238 22.92 5.59 17.68
N ILE A 239 21.73 4.97 17.55
CA ILE A 239 21.26 4.41 16.28
C ILE A 239 21.06 5.52 15.25
N ILE A 240 20.33 6.59 15.60
CA ILE A 240 20.09 7.73 14.73
C ILE A 240 21.42 8.37 14.32
N SER A 241 22.34 8.58 15.27
CA SER A 241 23.64 9.19 14.99
C SER A 241 24.47 8.36 14.00
N GLU A 242 24.45 7.04 14.13
CA GLU A 242 25.15 6.14 13.21
C GLU A 242 24.55 6.20 11.81
N ILE A 243 23.22 6.26 11.69
CA ILE A 243 22.53 6.42 10.41
C ILE A 243 22.89 7.76 9.76
N LEU A 244 22.86 8.84 10.55
CA LEU A 244 23.19 10.19 10.08
C LEU A 244 24.64 10.26 9.60
N ALA A 245 25.58 9.58 10.26
CA ALA A 245 26.99 9.54 9.84
C ALA A 245 27.20 8.80 8.50
N GLN A 246 26.27 7.91 8.12
CA GLN A 246 26.37 7.07 6.93
C GLN A 246 25.52 7.53 5.75
N THR A 247 24.75 8.60 5.92
CA THR A 247 23.80 9.13 4.93
C THR A 247 24.15 10.56 4.54
N LYS A 248 23.61 11.02 3.42
CA LYS A 248 23.68 12.42 2.96
C LYS A 248 22.30 12.80 2.44
N GLY A 249 21.91 14.06 2.59
CA GLY A 249 20.56 14.51 2.23
C GLY A 249 19.53 14.21 3.31
N ASP A 250 18.31 14.63 3.05
CA ASP A 250 17.16 14.49 3.95
C ASP A 250 16.67 13.02 3.97
N GLY A 251 15.94 12.61 5.01
CA GLY A 251 15.49 11.23 5.03
C GLY A 251 14.53 10.84 6.15
N VAL A 252 14.12 9.58 6.11
CA VAL A 252 13.20 8.98 7.08
C VAL A 252 13.88 7.80 7.77
N ILE A 253 13.83 7.77 9.10
CA ILE A 253 14.28 6.62 9.90
C ILE A 253 13.06 5.92 10.45
N LEU A 254 12.89 4.63 10.13
CA LEU A 254 11.74 3.82 10.52
C LEU A 254 12.14 2.79 11.57
N PHE A 255 11.64 2.95 12.79
CA PHE A 255 11.76 1.98 13.88
C PHE A 255 10.52 1.07 13.97
N PRO A 256 10.61 -0.09 14.66
CA PRO A 256 9.49 -1.01 14.83
C PRO A 256 8.36 -0.47 15.69
N ALA A 257 7.20 -1.13 15.63
CA ALA A 257 6.08 -0.84 16.53
C ALA A 257 6.24 -1.57 17.87
N GLY A 258 5.55 -1.08 18.91
CA GLY A 258 5.52 -1.69 20.24
C GLY A 258 6.86 -1.80 20.95
N TRP A 259 7.93 -1.17 20.43
CA TRP A 259 9.22 -1.15 21.10
C TRP A 259 9.16 -0.30 22.37
N ILE A 260 8.47 0.84 22.31
CA ILE A 260 8.18 1.68 23.46
C ILE A 260 6.77 1.35 23.95
N HIS A 261 6.59 1.23 25.27
CA HIS A 261 5.34 0.77 25.87
C HIS A 261 4.97 1.56 27.13
N THR A 262 3.79 2.16 27.19
CA THR A 262 3.39 3.05 28.31
C THR A 262 2.64 2.33 29.44
N GLY A 263 2.52 1.00 29.38
CA GLY A 263 1.82 0.20 30.38
C GLY A 263 0.33 0.52 30.37
N PHE A 264 -0.21 0.90 31.53
CA PHE A 264 -1.61 1.27 31.69
C PHE A 264 -1.93 2.68 31.18
N GLU A 265 -0.91 3.50 30.94
CA GLU A 265 -1.09 4.88 30.49
C GLU A 265 -1.35 4.95 28.97
N PRO A 266 -2.01 6.02 28.49
CA PRO A 266 -2.12 6.30 27.07
C PRO A 266 -0.78 6.37 26.34
N ALA A 267 -0.71 5.87 25.10
CA ALA A 267 0.52 5.89 24.31
C ALA A 267 1.04 7.32 24.09
N GLU A 268 0.16 8.31 23.98
CA GLU A 268 0.54 9.72 23.84
C GLU A 268 1.28 10.31 25.05
N SER A 269 1.21 9.66 26.22
CA SER A 269 1.83 10.15 27.46
C SER A 269 3.37 10.21 27.38
N ILE A 270 4.00 9.44 26.48
CA ILE A 270 5.45 9.36 26.37
C ILE A 270 6.04 10.21 25.21
N TYR A 271 5.20 10.87 24.42
CA TYR A 271 5.65 11.60 23.22
C TYR A 271 6.67 12.67 23.55
N SER A 272 6.43 13.47 24.59
CA SER A 272 7.34 14.54 25.01
C SER A 272 8.70 14.01 25.46
N VAL A 273 8.75 12.80 26.05
CA VAL A 273 10.00 12.14 26.45
C VAL A 273 10.80 11.70 25.22
N ILE A 274 10.12 11.10 24.24
CA ILE A 274 10.75 10.67 22.98
C ILE A 274 11.26 11.90 22.21
N GLU A 275 10.45 12.95 22.09
CA GLU A 275 10.84 14.21 21.44
C GLU A 275 12.08 14.82 22.11
N HIS A 276 12.10 14.88 23.44
CA HIS A 276 13.22 15.44 24.20
C HIS A 276 14.54 14.72 23.92
N GLU A 277 14.51 13.41 23.68
CA GLU A 277 15.71 12.62 23.40
C GLU A 277 16.13 12.67 21.92
N ILE A 278 15.18 12.71 20.99
CA ILE A 278 15.49 12.69 19.55
C ILE A 278 15.87 14.09 19.03
N GLN A 279 15.14 15.14 19.42
CA GLN A 279 15.33 16.49 18.86
C GLN A 279 16.77 17.01 18.97
N PRO A 280 17.50 16.83 20.10
CA PRO A 280 18.89 17.27 20.17
C PRO A 280 19.78 16.63 19.10
N VAL A 281 19.53 15.38 18.75
CA VAL A 281 20.30 14.67 17.70
C VAL A 281 19.95 15.20 16.32
N LEU A 282 18.65 15.42 16.06
CA LEU A 282 18.19 15.97 14.79
C LEU A 282 18.63 17.43 14.59
N ASN A 283 18.73 18.21 15.66
CA ASN A 283 19.12 19.63 15.63
C ASN A 283 20.63 19.86 15.49
N LEU A 284 21.47 18.82 15.71
CA LEU A 284 22.90 18.89 15.41
C LEU A 284 23.20 18.80 13.91
N ASP A 285 22.19 18.47 13.12
CA ASP A 285 22.29 18.26 11.69
C ASP A 285 21.49 19.31 10.94
N ASP A 286 21.99 19.82 9.82
CA ASP A 286 21.25 20.79 9.00
C ASP A 286 20.16 20.13 8.14
N ARG A 287 20.22 18.80 7.94
CA ARG A 287 19.27 18.01 7.15
C ARG A 287 17.88 17.92 7.78
N ASN A 288 16.85 17.75 6.96
CA ASN A 288 15.49 17.43 7.43
C ASN A 288 15.35 15.92 7.55
N VAL A 289 15.36 15.42 8.77
CA VAL A 289 15.19 13.99 9.06
C VAL A 289 13.97 13.78 9.93
N ILE A 290 13.15 12.79 9.55
CA ILE A 290 11.93 12.41 10.26
C ILE A 290 12.11 10.99 10.82
N VAL A 291 11.90 10.83 12.13
CA VAL A 291 12.04 9.55 12.81
C VAL A 291 10.65 9.02 13.15
N CYS A 292 10.32 7.84 12.64
CA CYS A 292 9.06 7.14 12.85
C CYS A 292 9.26 6.01 13.86
N ILE A 293 8.49 5.98 14.95
CA ILE A 293 8.59 4.99 16.03
C ILE A 293 7.18 4.54 16.41
N GLY A 294 6.99 3.27 16.78
CA GLY A 294 5.71 2.84 17.32
C GLY A 294 5.71 2.74 18.85
N VAL A 295 4.57 3.15 19.42
CA VAL A 295 4.30 3.20 20.84
C VAL A 295 3.01 2.43 21.10
N ASP A 296 3.08 1.47 22.02
CA ASP A 296 1.91 0.74 22.52
C ASP A 296 1.54 1.25 23.92
N GLY A 297 0.28 1.12 24.32
CA GLY A 297 -0.20 1.62 25.60
C GLY A 297 -1.63 1.19 25.96
N ARG A 298 -2.14 1.70 27.09
CA ARG A 298 -3.44 1.34 27.68
C ARG A 298 -3.64 -0.17 27.75
N PHE A 299 -2.62 -0.84 28.26
CA PHE A 299 -2.60 -2.27 28.43
C PHE A 299 -3.71 -2.70 29.40
N ASP A 300 -4.63 -3.54 28.93
CA ASP A 300 -5.69 -4.10 29.79
C ASP A 300 -5.19 -5.42 30.40
N ARG A 301 -5.31 -5.57 31.72
CA ARG A 301 -5.21 -6.90 32.36
C ARG A 301 -6.61 -7.28 32.84
N PRO A 302 -7.14 -8.44 32.40
CA PRO A 302 -6.80 -9.67 33.15
C PRO A 302 -6.79 -11.01 32.36
N LEU A 303 -6.02 -11.98 32.89
CA LEU A 303 -6.16 -13.46 32.80
C LEU A 303 -6.19 -14.20 31.44
N ALA A 304 -5.99 -13.55 30.28
CA ALA A 304 -5.75 -14.28 29.04
C ALA A 304 -4.24 -14.57 28.83
N ASP A 305 -3.91 -15.71 28.22
CA ASP A 305 -2.54 -16.12 27.91
C ASP A 305 -1.82 -15.16 26.93
N ASN A 306 -2.53 -14.18 26.33
CA ASN A 306 -1.96 -13.19 25.42
C ASN A 306 -2.74 -11.84 25.43
N PRO A 307 -2.46 -10.92 26.37
CA PRO A 307 -3.17 -9.64 26.50
C PRO A 307 -2.84 -8.66 25.36
N PHE A 308 -3.82 -7.83 24.98
CA PHE A 308 -3.70 -6.82 23.92
C PHE A 308 -3.49 -5.41 24.48
N ASP A 309 -2.72 -4.60 23.74
CA ASP A 309 -2.61 -3.16 23.97
C ASP A 309 -3.72 -2.42 23.26
N LYS A 310 -4.50 -1.62 24.02
CA LYS A 310 -5.58 -0.84 23.44
C LYS A 310 -5.06 0.23 22.49
N ASP A 311 -3.93 0.84 22.83
CA ASP A 311 -3.25 1.80 21.96
C ASP A 311 -2.15 1.07 21.19
N GLN A 312 -2.23 1.14 19.86
CA GLN A 312 -1.18 0.70 18.94
C GLN A 312 -0.97 1.83 17.93
N ILE A 313 0.08 2.64 18.15
CA ILE A 313 0.26 3.92 17.47
C ILE A 313 1.65 4.01 16.86
N ALA A 314 1.77 4.62 15.69
CA ALA A 314 3.02 5.12 15.12
C ALA A 314 3.08 6.64 15.26
N VAL A 315 4.24 7.18 15.60
CA VAL A 315 4.52 8.62 15.70
C VAL A 315 5.72 8.96 14.84
N ALA A 316 5.63 10.06 14.09
CA ALA A 316 6.72 10.62 13.28
C ALA A 316 7.17 11.95 13.88
N ILE A 317 8.47 12.07 14.15
CA ILE A 317 9.07 13.20 14.87
C ILE A 317 10.14 13.83 13.99
N GLY A 318 10.01 15.14 13.75
CA GLY A 318 11.03 15.96 13.11
C GLY A 318 11.71 16.92 14.09
N LYS A 319 12.53 17.83 13.55
CA LYS A 319 13.21 18.87 14.34
C LYS A 319 12.28 19.74 15.19
N ALA A 320 11.06 19.98 14.71
CA ALA A 320 10.06 20.80 15.38
C ALA A 320 9.12 20.02 16.33
N GLY A 321 9.30 18.70 16.48
CA GLY A 321 8.43 17.83 17.28
C GLY A 321 7.65 16.84 16.42
N VAL A 322 6.55 16.31 16.96
CA VAL A 322 5.64 15.40 16.26
C VAL A 322 5.06 16.09 15.02
N VAL A 323 5.23 15.46 13.86
CA VAL A 323 4.69 15.92 12.57
C VAL A 323 3.56 15.05 12.05
N ALA A 324 3.48 13.80 12.51
CA ALA A 324 2.39 12.88 12.19
C ALA A 324 2.23 11.82 13.29
N ALA A 325 1.00 11.32 13.45
CA ALA A 325 0.69 10.18 14.29
C ALA A 325 -0.44 9.33 13.69
N ALA A 326 -0.43 8.04 13.97
CA ALA A 326 -1.29 7.08 13.31
C ALA A 326 -1.64 5.91 14.22
N ARG A 327 -2.93 5.79 14.58
CA ARG A 327 -3.46 4.65 15.33
C ARG A 327 -3.87 3.53 14.40
N LYS A 328 -3.62 2.27 14.76
CA LYS A 328 -4.02 1.10 13.95
C LYS A 328 -5.50 1.18 13.53
N PHE A 329 -5.79 0.90 12.26
CA PHE A 329 -7.14 0.89 11.68
C PHE A 329 -7.57 -0.49 11.18
N HIS A 330 -6.62 -1.40 10.95
CA HIS A 330 -6.87 -2.75 10.50
C HIS A 330 -6.38 -3.76 11.56
N PRO A 331 -7.29 -4.42 12.30
CA PRO A 331 -6.90 -5.42 13.27
C PRO A 331 -6.40 -6.68 12.56
N THR A 332 -5.62 -7.46 13.29
CA THR A 332 -5.03 -8.73 12.87
C THR A 332 -6.11 -9.79 12.66
N ASN A 333 -7.11 -9.81 13.54
CA ASN A 333 -8.26 -10.71 13.50
C ASN A 333 -9.43 -10.08 14.31
N ASP A 334 -10.57 -10.75 14.32
CA ASP A 334 -11.77 -10.26 15.02
C ASP A 334 -11.66 -10.34 16.55
N ASP A 335 -10.78 -11.18 17.09
CA ASP A 335 -10.48 -11.18 18.52
C ASP A 335 -9.77 -9.88 18.92
N GLU A 336 -8.63 -9.57 18.29
CA GLU A 336 -7.89 -8.32 18.53
C GLU A 336 -8.80 -7.09 18.37
N ARG A 337 -9.67 -7.08 17.36
CA ARG A 337 -10.63 -5.98 17.10
C ARG A 337 -11.41 -5.58 18.35
N ASN A 338 -11.79 -6.54 19.20
CA ASN A 338 -12.59 -6.28 20.39
C ASN A 338 -11.78 -5.76 21.58
N HIS A 339 -10.44 -5.89 21.52
CA HIS A 339 -9.54 -5.50 22.60
C HIS A 339 -8.72 -4.26 22.29
N ILE A 340 -8.69 -3.78 21.03
CA ILE A 340 -7.90 -2.61 20.63
C ILE A 340 -8.77 -1.42 20.23
N THR A 341 -8.24 -0.23 20.45
CA THR A 341 -8.85 1.01 19.97
C THR A 341 -8.39 1.24 18.53
N LEU A 342 -9.28 0.98 17.58
CA LEU A 342 -9.04 1.24 16.17
C LEU A 342 -9.31 2.71 15.84
N ALA A 343 -8.58 3.25 14.86
CA ALA A 343 -8.93 4.52 14.24
C ALA A 343 -10.27 4.40 13.48
N ASP A 344 -11.13 5.42 13.61
CA ASP A 344 -12.44 5.48 12.93
C ASP A 344 -12.32 5.37 11.40
N SER A 345 -11.21 5.87 10.86
CA SER A 345 -10.84 5.75 9.45
C SER A 345 -9.32 5.65 9.29
N TYR A 346 -8.89 5.10 8.16
CA TYR A 346 -7.46 4.95 7.84
C TYR A 346 -6.74 6.29 7.59
N ILE A 347 -7.45 7.42 7.54
CA ILE A 347 -6.90 8.77 7.41
C ILE A 347 -7.18 9.66 8.63
N LYS A 348 -7.81 9.10 9.67
CA LYS A 348 -8.16 9.82 10.89
C LYS A 348 -6.90 10.34 11.57
N GLU A 349 -6.96 11.61 11.99
CA GLU A 349 -5.93 12.23 12.82
C GLU A 349 -5.87 11.58 14.21
N GLU A 350 -4.67 11.41 14.73
CA GLU A 350 -4.41 10.90 16.07
C GLU A 350 -3.89 12.04 16.93
N ASN A 351 -4.62 12.41 17.99
CA ASN A 351 -4.29 13.52 18.89
C ASN A 351 -4.02 14.86 18.16
N GLY A 352 -4.77 15.12 17.08
CA GLY A 352 -4.64 16.33 16.26
C GLY A 352 -3.48 16.31 15.27
N PHE A 353 -2.74 15.20 15.17
CA PHE A 353 -1.70 15.01 14.18
C PHE A 353 -2.21 14.19 12.98
N PRO A 354 -1.86 14.59 11.75
CA PRO A 354 -2.21 13.82 10.57
C PRO A 354 -1.47 12.48 10.55
N ARG A 355 -2.02 11.49 9.85
CA ARG A 355 -1.30 10.22 9.57
C ARG A 355 -0.20 10.39 8.51
N ILE A 356 -0.40 11.36 7.61
CA ILE A 356 0.44 11.58 6.43
C ILE A 356 1.34 12.78 6.72
N PHE A 357 2.63 12.65 6.44
CA PHE A 357 3.58 13.76 6.48
C PHE A 357 4.27 13.94 5.13
N ASN A 358 4.82 15.13 4.90
CA ASN A 358 5.56 15.47 3.70
C ASN A 358 7.05 15.65 4.03
N LEU A 359 7.92 15.11 3.18
CA LEU A 359 9.35 15.43 3.16
C LEU A 359 9.77 15.61 1.69
N ASN A 360 10.27 16.79 1.35
CA ASN A 360 10.73 17.15 0.00
C ASN A 360 9.71 16.89 -1.12
N GLY A 361 8.42 17.12 -0.83
CA GLY A 361 7.33 16.87 -1.77
C GLY A 361 6.81 15.44 -1.76
N THR A 362 7.56 14.49 -1.19
CA THR A 362 7.12 13.09 -1.05
C THR A 362 6.20 12.94 0.16
N ARG A 363 5.03 12.32 -0.05
CA ARG A 363 3.98 12.08 0.96
C ARG A 363 4.09 10.67 1.51
N TYR A 364 4.34 10.57 2.82
CA TYR A 364 4.56 9.32 3.53
C TYR A 364 3.33 8.93 4.34
N PHE A 365 2.93 7.66 4.27
CA PHE A 365 1.79 7.11 5.01
C PHE A 365 2.25 6.12 6.09
N LEU A 366 1.85 6.35 7.33
CA LEU A 366 2.14 5.46 8.45
C LEU A 366 1.13 4.31 8.51
N PHE A 367 1.61 3.08 8.36
CA PHE A 367 0.90 1.84 8.65
C PHE A 367 1.35 1.28 10.00
N VAL A 368 0.39 0.91 10.86
CA VAL A 368 0.67 0.18 12.11
C VAL A 368 0.41 -1.31 11.90
N CYS A 369 1.48 -2.09 11.81
CA CYS A 369 1.46 -3.54 11.77
C CYS A 369 0.53 -4.11 10.69
N TYR A 370 -0.66 -4.61 11.07
CA TYR A 370 -1.62 -5.21 10.14
C TYR A 370 -2.37 -4.20 9.24
N ASP A 371 -2.23 -2.89 9.49
CA ASP A 371 -2.75 -1.84 8.61
C ASP A 371 -2.38 -2.06 7.14
N VAL A 372 -1.16 -2.57 6.87
CA VAL A 372 -0.67 -2.82 5.51
C VAL A 372 -1.46 -3.89 4.74
N TYR A 373 -2.24 -4.74 5.42
CA TYR A 373 -3.14 -5.69 4.76
C TYR A 373 -4.47 -5.06 4.34
N GLY A 374 -4.86 -3.94 4.96
CA GLY A 374 -6.10 -3.22 4.69
C GLY A 374 -6.31 -2.93 3.21
N PRO A 375 -5.39 -2.22 2.53
CA PRO A 375 -5.48 -1.90 1.09
C PRO A 375 -5.83 -3.12 0.23
N ARG A 376 -5.14 -4.24 0.45
CA ARG A 376 -5.38 -5.47 -0.31
C ARG A 376 -6.72 -6.13 0.04
N ALA A 377 -7.09 -6.12 1.32
CA ALA A 377 -8.30 -6.81 1.80
C ALA A 377 -9.57 -6.10 1.32
N ASP A 378 -9.58 -4.77 1.31
CA ASP A 378 -10.71 -3.96 0.86
C ASP A 378 -10.22 -2.66 0.17
N PRO A 379 -9.83 -2.73 -1.12
CA PRO A 379 -9.34 -1.58 -1.87
C PRO A 379 -10.34 -0.42 -1.99
N LYS A 380 -11.64 -0.72 -1.88
CA LYS A 380 -12.69 0.31 -1.96
C LYS A 380 -12.80 1.09 -0.66
N ARG A 381 -12.64 0.41 0.48
CA ARG A 381 -12.63 1.04 1.80
C ARG A 381 -11.31 1.77 2.08
N TYR A 382 -10.21 1.24 1.54
CA TYR A 382 -8.86 1.75 1.77
C TYR A 382 -8.18 2.13 0.44
N PRO A 383 -8.71 3.09 -0.33
CA PRO A 383 -8.03 3.59 -1.52
C PRO A 383 -6.75 4.35 -1.12
N ASN A 384 -5.81 4.51 -2.07
CA ASN A 384 -4.61 5.32 -1.83
C ASN A 384 -5.05 6.79 -1.56
N PRO A 385 -4.75 7.37 -0.38
CA PRO A 385 -5.11 8.73 -0.03
C PRO A 385 -4.15 9.77 -0.63
N ASP A 386 -3.71 9.56 -1.87
CA ASP A 386 -2.74 10.40 -2.57
C ASP A 386 -1.39 10.46 -1.83
N VAL A 387 -0.80 9.29 -1.57
CA VAL A 387 0.53 9.15 -0.95
C VAL A 387 1.49 8.42 -1.89
N ASP A 388 2.78 8.68 -1.69
CA ASP A 388 3.87 8.19 -2.54
C ASP A 388 4.62 7.02 -1.93
N VAL A 389 4.70 6.95 -0.59
CA VAL A 389 5.48 5.93 0.14
C VAL A 389 4.70 5.43 1.36
N GLY A 390 4.65 4.11 1.55
CA GLY A 390 4.12 3.50 2.76
C GLY A 390 5.22 3.10 3.75
N LEU A 391 5.02 3.38 5.03
CA LEU A 391 5.93 3.06 6.13
C LEU A 391 5.22 2.16 7.15
N ASN A 392 5.59 0.88 7.23
CA ASN A 392 4.93 -0.09 8.09
C ASN A 392 5.77 -0.46 9.32
N LEU A 393 5.28 -0.07 10.49
CA LEU A 393 5.90 -0.37 11.78
C LEU A 393 5.28 -1.66 12.32
N ILE A 394 6.04 -2.76 12.35
CA ILE A 394 5.55 -4.08 12.82
C ILE A 394 5.99 -4.28 14.26
N HIS A 395 5.09 -4.86 15.06
CA HIS A 395 5.36 -5.16 16.47
C HIS A 395 6.49 -6.18 16.64
N ARG A 396 6.25 -7.43 16.23
CA ARG A 396 7.18 -8.52 16.53
C ARG A 396 7.06 -9.75 15.67
N PHE A 397 8.15 -10.52 15.67
CA PHE A 397 8.25 -11.89 15.19
C PHE A 397 8.80 -12.77 16.31
N CYS A 398 8.00 -13.72 16.78
CA CYS A 398 8.38 -14.64 17.84
C CYS A 398 9.15 -15.86 17.28
N PRO A 399 9.84 -16.63 18.15
CA PRO A 399 10.34 -17.95 17.78
C PRO A 399 9.21 -18.90 17.33
N PRO A 400 9.52 -19.94 16.53
CA PRO A 400 8.55 -20.97 16.19
C PRO A 400 7.85 -21.52 17.44
N ASN A 401 6.52 -21.63 17.38
CA ASN A 401 5.64 -22.12 18.46
C ASN A 401 5.47 -21.20 19.69
N GLU A 402 6.03 -20.00 19.70
CA GLU A 402 5.97 -19.07 20.85
C GLU A 402 5.17 -17.78 20.56
N GLY A 403 4.39 -17.76 19.47
CA GLY A 403 3.55 -16.63 19.09
C GLY A 403 3.49 -16.40 17.57
N PRO A 404 3.20 -15.17 17.12
CA PRO A 404 3.12 -14.85 15.70
C PRO A 404 4.50 -14.96 15.01
N THR A 405 4.64 -15.98 14.17
CA THR A 405 5.84 -16.32 13.37
C THR A 405 5.66 -15.97 11.89
N GLN A 406 4.81 -15.00 11.62
CA GLN A 406 4.37 -14.67 10.25
C GLN A 406 5.36 -13.76 9.51
N GLU A 407 6.67 -13.86 9.77
CA GLU A 407 7.66 -12.94 9.16
C GLU A 407 7.61 -12.98 7.63
N ASN A 408 7.33 -14.15 7.05
CA ASN A 408 7.25 -14.32 5.60
C ASN A 408 5.96 -13.75 4.97
N TYR A 409 4.91 -13.55 5.77
CA TYR A 409 3.63 -13.07 5.29
C TYR A 409 3.63 -11.55 5.08
N PHE A 410 4.33 -10.81 5.94
CA PHE A 410 4.37 -9.35 5.83
C PHE A 410 4.91 -8.87 4.49
N PRO A 411 6.13 -9.26 4.03
CA PRO A 411 6.61 -8.91 2.71
C PRO A 411 5.71 -9.37 1.55
N ARG A 412 5.32 -10.66 1.54
CA ARG A 412 4.68 -11.28 0.36
C ARG A 412 3.19 -11.03 0.26
N LYS A 413 2.52 -10.77 1.39
CA LYS A 413 1.07 -10.61 1.43
C LYS A 413 0.65 -9.21 1.85
N GLY A 414 1.28 -8.68 2.90
CA GLY A 414 1.04 -7.32 3.39
C GLY A 414 1.62 -6.27 2.45
N PHE A 415 2.94 -6.12 2.45
CA PHE A 415 3.67 -5.06 1.72
C PHE A 415 3.42 -5.17 0.22
N ALA A 416 3.62 -6.35 -0.37
CA ALA A 416 3.30 -6.60 -1.78
C ALA A 416 1.83 -6.34 -2.11
N GLY A 417 0.91 -6.63 -1.18
CA GLY A 417 -0.51 -6.39 -1.34
C GLY A 417 -0.86 -4.91 -1.39
N ALA A 418 -0.37 -4.14 -0.41
CA ALA A 418 -0.52 -2.69 -0.38
C ALA A 418 0.16 -2.03 -1.57
N SER A 419 1.40 -2.42 -1.87
CA SER A 419 2.16 -1.91 -3.02
C SER A 419 1.44 -2.16 -4.34
N LYS A 420 0.92 -3.38 -4.56
CA LYS A 420 0.10 -3.69 -5.75
C LYS A 420 -1.14 -2.82 -5.84
N THR A 421 -1.83 -2.61 -4.71
CA THR A 421 -3.13 -1.93 -4.69
C THR A 421 -2.98 -0.42 -4.85
N TRP A 422 -1.97 0.16 -4.20
CA TRP A 422 -1.76 1.61 -4.14
C TRP A 422 -0.75 2.12 -5.17
N GLY A 423 0.03 1.23 -5.80
CA GLY A 423 1.02 1.60 -6.81
C GLY A 423 2.31 2.21 -6.25
N ILE A 424 2.59 2.01 -4.95
CA ILE A 424 3.67 2.69 -4.23
C ILE A 424 4.67 1.71 -3.60
N PRO A 425 5.93 2.14 -3.33
CA PRO A 425 6.84 1.37 -2.49
C PRO A 425 6.38 1.33 -1.04
N ILE A 426 6.60 0.17 -0.41
CA ILE A 426 6.33 -0.05 1.00
C ILE A 426 7.64 -0.41 1.69
N PHE A 427 7.98 0.36 2.72
CA PHE A 427 9.09 0.08 3.62
C PHE A 427 8.54 -0.40 4.95
N GLY A 428 9.14 -1.41 5.53
CA GLY A 428 8.67 -1.96 6.79
C GLY A 428 9.79 -2.49 7.65
N THR A 429 9.55 -2.49 8.95
CA THR A 429 10.50 -3.00 9.94
C THR A 429 9.78 -3.68 11.10
N GLY A 430 10.49 -4.50 11.87
CA GLY A 430 9.95 -5.24 13.01
C GLY A 430 11.01 -5.63 14.02
N ILE A 431 10.56 -6.23 15.13
CA ILE A 431 11.42 -6.77 16.19
C ILE A 431 11.46 -8.31 16.09
N PHE A 432 12.64 -8.89 15.98
CA PHE A 432 12.87 -10.33 16.02
C PHE A 432 13.24 -10.74 17.45
N TYR A 433 12.30 -11.36 18.16
CA TYR A 433 12.50 -11.74 19.57
C TYR A 433 13.13 -13.12 19.68
N ARG A 434 14.23 -13.19 20.44
CA ARG A 434 14.97 -14.42 20.78
C ARG A 434 15.27 -15.28 19.55
N ARG A 435 15.49 -14.62 18.41
CA ARG A 435 15.84 -15.23 17.13
C ARG A 435 16.63 -14.25 16.29
N ASP A 436 17.40 -14.77 15.36
CA ASP A 436 18.19 -13.95 14.44
C ASP A 436 17.30 -13.25 13.40
N ILE A 437 17.77 -12.10 12.94
CA ILE A 437 17.19 -11.37 11.81
C ILE A 437 17.53 -12.15 10.53
N PRO A 438 16.55 -12.61 9.74
CA PRO A 438 16.85 -13.30 8.50
C PRO A 438 17.46 -12.33 7.49
N SER A 439 18.67 -12.65 7.01
CA SER A 439 19.41 -11.80 6.06
C SER A 439 18.61 -11.49 4.79
N ALA A 440 17.81 -12.45 4.32
CA ALA A 440 16.99 -12.30 3.12
C ALA A 440 15.64 -11.60 3.33
N TRP A 441 15.23 -11.28 4.56
CA TRP A 441 13.89 -10.71 4.84
C TRP A 441 13.82 -9.25 4.37
N PRO A 442 13.10 -8.88 3.29
CA PRO A 442 13.20 -7.55 2.71
C PRO A 442 12.45 -6.49 3.52
N THR A 443 13.07 -5.31 3.68
CA THR A 443 12.46 -4.16 4.38
C THR A 443 11.99 -3.04 3.46
N GLY A 444 12.29 -3.13 2.16
CA GLY A 444 11.78 -2.22 1.12
C GLY A 444 11.28 -3.05 -0.06
N ILE A 445 10.05 -2.80 -0.49
CA ILE A 445 9.37 -3.61 -1.51
C ILE A 445 8.60 -2.73 -2.49
N TYR A 446 8.59 -3.13 -3.76
CA TYR A 446 7.72 -2.57 -4.78
C TYR A 446 7.13 -3.66 -5.69
N TRP A 447 5.83 -3.56 -5.96
CA TRP A 447 5.13 -4.52 -6.82
C TRP A 447 5.21 -4.14 -8.30
N LYS A 448 6.03 -4.87 -9.07
CA LYS A 448 6.15 -4.70 -10.53
C LYS A 448 5.62 -5.89 -11.36
N LEU A 449 4.95 -6.85 -10.72
CA LEU A 449 4.57 -8.14 -11.33
C LEU A 449 3.20 -8.14 -12.03
N GLY A 450 2.54 -6.99 -12.15
CA GLY A 450 1.21 -6.89 -12.75
C GLY A 450 0.19 -7.76 -12.01
N GLU A 451 -0.53 -8.62 -12.74
CA GLU A 451 -1.62 -9.45 -12.19
C GLU A 451 -1.21 -10.78 -11.56
N GLN A 452 0.09 -11.02 -11.37
CA GLN A 452 0.54 -12.28 -10.75
C GLN A 452 -0.02 -12.48 -9.32
N ALA A 453 -0.39 -13.72 -9.00
CA ALA A 453 -0.94 -14.06 -7.68
C ALA A 453 0.13 -14.37 -6.62
N HIS A 454 1.36 -14.66 -7.05
CA HIS A 454 2.46 -15.10 -6.21
C HIS A 454 3.76 -14.38 -6.57
N CYS A 455 4.58 -14.13 -5.56
CA CYS A 455 5.88 -13.45 -5.67
C CYS A 455 6.91 -14.15 -4.76
N THR A 456 8.19 -14.15 -5.10
CA THR A 456 9.30 -14.41 -4.17
C THR A 456 9.76 -13.09 -3.53
N TYR A 457 10.77 -13.12 -2.65
CA TYR A 457 11.40 -11.89 -2.18
C TYR A 457 12.16 -11.21 -3.32
N ASP A 458 12.94 -11.96 -4.10
CA ASP A 458 13.70 -11.42 -5.23
C ASP A 458 12.81 -10.73 -6.28
N ASP A 459 11.57 -11.20 -6.43
CA ASP A 459 10.62 -10.62 -7.38
C ASP A 459 10.14 -9.21 -6.98
N ILE A 460 10.22 -8.84 -5.70
CA ILE A 460 9.55 -7.64 -5.14
C ILE A 460 10.46 -6.76 -4.28
N ALA A 461 11.61 -7.27 -3.83
CA ALA A 461 12.51 -6.54 -2.96
C ALA A 461 13.16 -5.38 -3.73
N LEU A 462 13.14 -4.20 -3.14
CA LEU A 462 13.93 -3.08 -3.62
C LEU A 462 15.42 -3.35 -3.35
N PRO A 463 16.31 -3.00 -4.29
CA PRO A 463 17.74 -3.06 -4.04
C PRO A 463 18.07 -2.14 -2.86
N MET A 464 18.79 -2.69 -1.89
CA MET A 464 19.32 -1.96 -0.74
C MET A 464 20.74 -1.54 -1.05
N ASP A 465 21.10 -0.28 -0.79
CA ASP A 465 22.45 0.23 -1.07
C ASP A 465 23.48 -0.31 -0.10
N ARG A 466 23.12 -0.30 1.19
CA ARG A 466 24.00 -0.71 2.28
C ARG A 466 23.20 -1.17 3.49
N SER A 467 23.80 -2.07 4.24
CA SER A 467 23.36 -2.43 5.59
C SER A 467 24.38 -1.93 6.61
N ILE A 468 23.87 -1.36 7.71
CA ILE A 468 24.63 -1.13 8.93
C ILE A 468 24.28 -2.28 9.86
N SER A 469 25.01 -3.38 9.71
CA SER A 469 24.77 -4.56 10.52
C SER A 469 25.35 -4.35 11.91
N HIS A 470 24.59 -4.76 12.94
CA HIS A 470 25.09 -4.99 14.30
C HIS A 470 25.47 -3.72 15.09
N ILE A 471 24.53 -2.77 15.24
CA ILE A 471 24.62 -1.71 16.25
C ILE A 471 24.22 -2.30 17.60
N PRO A 472 25.14 -2.49 18.57
CA PRO A 472 24.81 -3.13 19.83
C PRO A 472 23.87 -2.24 20.64
N VAL A 473 22.82 -2.86 21.19
CA VAL A 473 21.93 -2.23 22.16
C VAL A 473 21.81 -3.13 23.40
N PRO A 474 21.60 -2.60 24.61
CA PRO A 474 21.40 -3.39 25.83
C PRO A 474 20.48 -4.61 25.70
N GLU A 475 19.42 -4.55 24.90
CA GLU A 475 18.52 -5.69 24.69
C GLU A 475 18.85 -6.60 23.49
N GLY A 476 19.97 -6.36 22.79
CA GLY A 476 20.43 -7.17 21.66
C GLY A 476 21.23 -6.35 20.64
N HIS A 477 20.70 -6.19 19.44
CA HIS A 477 21.30 -5.29 18.44
C HIS A 477 20.26 -4.77 17.45
N ALA A 478 20.60 -3.66 16.79
CA ALA A 478 19.88 -3.14 15.64
C ALA A 478 20.64 -3.45 14.34
N GLU A 479 19.89 -3.80 13.29
CA GLU A 479 20.35 -3.86 11.91
C GLU A 479 19.64 -2.74 11.13
N VAL A 480 20.40 -1.88 10.46
CA VAL A 480 19.83 -0.84 9.61
C VAL A 480 20.00 -1.21 8.15
N ARG A 481 18.97 -0.94 7.36
CA ARG A 481 19.03 -1.04 5.89
C ARG A 481 18.69 0.30 5.29
N LEU A 482 19.57 0.76 4.41
CA LEU A 482 19.50 2.08 3.78
C LEU A 482 19.07 1.92 2.31
N PHE A 483 18.10 2.76 1.94
CA PHE A 483 17.57 2.89 0.60
C PHE A 483 17.71 4.34 0.17
N THR A 484 18.48 4.56 -0.88
CA THR A 484 18.72 5.82 -1.58
C THR A 484 18.25 5.64 -3.01
N ASP A 485 18.08 6.74 -3.77
CA ASP A 485 17.69 6.65 -5.18
C ASP A 485 16.44 5.77 -5.41
N ILE A 486 15.46 5.83 -4.50
CA ILE A 486 14.33 4.88 -4.42
C ILE A 486 13.59 4.76 -5.76
N TRP A 487 13.34 5.90 -6.41
CA TRP A 487 12.61 5.96 -7.67
C TRP A 487 13.41 5.35 -8.83
N ASN A 488 14.70 5.68 -8.92
CA ASN A 488 15.60 5.06 -9.90
C ASN A 488 15.72 3.54 -9.67
N SER A 489 15.72 3.11 -8.41
CA SER A 489 15.71 1.69 -8.03
C SER A 489 14.44 0.99 -8.49
N ILE A 490 13.27 1.60 -8.32
CA ILE A 490 11.98 1.08 -8.82
C ILE A 490 12.00 0.96 -10.36
N ASP A 491 12.50 1.98 -11.05
CA ASP A 491 12.59 1.97 -12.51
C ASP A 491 13.54 0.87 -13.01
N ALA A 492 14.67 0.70 -12.33
CA ALA A 492 15.68 -0.32 -12.62
C ALA A 492 15.24 -1.75 -12.26
N MET A 493 14.23 -1.93 -11.40
CA MET A 493 13.69 -3.26 -11.10
C MET A 493 13.25 -3.95 -12.39
N ARG A 494 13.84 -5.11 -12.67
CA ARG A 494 13.45 -5.91 -13.83
C ARG A 494 12.09 -6.52 -13.57
N VAL A 495 11.13 -6.30 -14.47
CA VAL A 495 9.94 -7.16 -14.53
C VAL A 495 10.44 -8.54 -14.92
N PRO A 496 10.25 -9.59 -14.10
CA PRO A 496 10.61 -10.93 -14.52
C PRO A 496 9.81 -11.26 -15.78
N VAL A 497 10.49 -11.32 -16.92
CA VAL A 497 9.91 -11.84 -18.16
C VAL A 497 9.76 -13.34 -17.96
N ARG A 498 8.71 -13.76 -17.26
CA ARG A 498 8.24 -15.12 -17.36
C ARG A 498 7.64 -15.23 -18.75
N ALA A 499 8.33 -15.97 -19.62
CA ALA A 499 7.97 -16.18 -21.01
C ALA A 499 6.45 -16.28 -21.16
N ASN A 500 5.87 -15.30 -21.84
CA ASN A 500 4.47 -15.34 -22.23
C ASN A 500 4.22 -16.67 -22.93
N THR A 501 3.49 -17.57 -22.28
CA THR A 501 2.72 -18.61 -22.97
C THR A 501 1.60 -17.92 -23.73
N GLU A 502 1.96 -17.21 -24.81
CA GLU A 502 1.02 -16.92 -25.88
C GLU A 502 0.97 -18.11 -26.83
N LYS A 503 -0.28 -18.48 -27.10
CA LYS A 503 -0.80 -19.53 -27.96
C LYS A 503 0.13 -19.94 -29.11
N ASN A 504 0.34 -21.26 -29.20
CA ASN A 504 0.87 -22.04 -30.34
C ASN A 504 0.85 -21.30 -31.70
N PRO A 505 2.01 -21.24 -32.35
CA PRO A 505 2.11 -21.74 -33.72
C PRO A 505 3.23 -22.77 -33.85
N GLN A 506 2.86 -23.90 -34.43
CA GLN A 506 3.72 -25.02 -34.81
C GLN A 506 5.08 -24.56 -35.36
N LYS A 507 6.19 -25.05 -34.79
CA LYS A 507 7.51 -25.06 -35.43
C LYS A 507 8.49 -25.99 -34.70
N PRO A 508 9.60 -26.41 -35.35
CA PRO A 508 9.81 -27.80 -35.70
C PRO A 508 10.88 -28.47 -34.82
N THR A 509 10.74 -29.78 -34.74
CA THR A 509 11.66 -30.75 -34.14
C THR A 509 13.13 -30.52 -34.51
N LYS A 510 13.99 -30.47 -33.48
CA LYS A 510 15.28 -31.19 -33.46
C LYS A 510 15.81 -31.40 -32.02
N ASN A 511 15.64 -32.63 -31.59
CA ASN A 511 16.49 -33.48 -30.74
C ASN A 511 17.04 -32.91 -29.44
N ARG A 512 16.23 -33.04 -28.38
CA ARG A 512 16.68 -33.14 -27.00
C ARG A 512 16.58 -34.61 -26.59
N VAL A 513 17.60 -35.11 -25.90
CA VAL A 513 17.65 -36.45 -25.32
C VAL A 513 16.41 -36.64 -24.44
N ASN A 514 15.68 -37.72 -24.70
CA ASN A 514 14.40 -38.05 -24.07
C ASN A 514 14.58 -38.28 -22.56
N THR A 515 14.04 -37.37 -21.76
CA THR A 515 13.46 -37.73 -20.46
C THR A 515 11.94 -37.68 -20.64
N PRO A 516 11.19 -38.76 -20.33
CA PRO A 516 9.78 -38.84 -20.68
C PRO A 516 8.95 -37.77 -19.95
N GLN A 517 8.09 -37.08 -20.70
CA GLN A 517 6.94 -36.34 -20.18
C GLN A 517 6.10 -37.29 -19.30
N ARG A 518 6.02 -37.01 -17.99
CA ARG A 518 5.05 -37.68 -17.12
C ARG A 518 3.68 -37.02 -17.35
N ASN A 519 2.82 -37.73 -18.08
CA ASN A 519 1.38 -37.48 -18.16
C ASN A 519 0.76 -37.53 -16.74
N LYS A 520 -0.52 -37.16 -16.60
CA LYS A 520 -1.36 -37.29 -15.39
C LYS A 520 -0.81 -38.34 -14.41
N ARG A 521 -0.55 -37.98 -13.15
CA ARG A 521 -0.11 -38.96 -12.15
C ARG A 521 -1.21 -39.99 -11.97
N ASP A 522 -0.90 -41.21 -12.38
CA ASP A 522 -1.77 -42.35 -12.17
C ASP A 522 -1.90 -42.65 -10.68
N GLU A 523 -0.91 -42.32 -9.84
CA GLU A 523 -0.91 -42.67 -8.41
C GLU A 523 -2.07 -42.03 -7.62
N PHE A 524 -2.25 -40.70 -7.73
CA PHE A 524 -3.37 -40.01 -7.06
C PHE A 524 -4.72 -40.44 -7.64
N ALA A 525 -4.81 -40.58 -8.96
CA ALA A 525 -6.03 -41.04 -9.62
C ALA A 525 -6.41 -42.47 -9.20
N ASN A 526 -5.43 -43.37 -9.12
CA ASN A 526 -5.60 -44.74 -8.68
C ASN A 526 -6.02 -44.81 -7.21
N ALA A 527 -5.48 -43.96 -6.34
CA ALA A 527 -5.91 -43.88 -4.95
C ALA A 527 -7.39 -43.48 -4.82
N LEU A 528 -7.86 -42.52 -5.62
CA LEU A 528 -9.27 -42.14 -5.67
C LEU A 528 -10.16 -43.27 -6.20
N VAL A 529 -9.75 -43.93 -7.28
CA VAL A 529 -10.47 -45.09 -7.85
C VAL A 529 -10.55 -46.22 -6.83
N ALA A 530 -9.43 -46.57 -6.18
CA ALA A 530 -9.40 -47.61 -5.15
C ALA A 530 -10.32 -47.29 -3.96
N PHE A 531 -10.46 -46.02 -3.60
CA PHE A 531 -11.36 -45.60 -2.54
C PHE A 531 -12.85 -45.66 -2.95
N GLU A 532 -13.18 -45.23 -4.17
CA GLU A 532 -14.57 -45.15 -4.64
C GLU A 532 -15.13 -46.49 -5.15
N ASP A 533 -14.30 -47.28 -5.82
CA ASP A 533 -14.69 -48.58 -6.37
C ASP A 533 -14.42 -49.73 -5.37
N GLY A 534 -13.69 -49.45 -4.30
CA GLY A 534 -13.35 -50.43 -3.27
C GLY A 534 -14.50 -50.74 -2.33
N ASN A 535 -14.45 -51.92 -1.69
CA ASN A 535 -15.42 -52.37 -0.67
C ASN A 535 -15.45 -51.50 0.61
N HIS A 536 -14.63 -50.46 0.67
CA HIS A 536 -14.43 -49.62 1.85
C HIS A 536 -15.09 -48.25 1.76
N PHE A 537 -15.79 -47.92 0.66
CA PHE A 537 -16.46 -46.63 0.52
C PHE A 537 -17.62 -46.49 1.54
N PRO A 538 -17.53 -45.56 2.51
CA PRO A 538 -18.51 -45.50 3.59
C PRO A 538 -19.91 -45.10 3.11
N GLY A 539 -20.93 -45.85 3.54
CA GLY A 539 -22.33 -45.57 3.20
C GLY A 539 -22.76 -44.16 3.61
N GLY A 540 -23.28 -43.40 2.64
CA GLY A 540 -23.78 -42.03 2.81
C GLY A 540 -22.74 -40.92 2.57
N LEU A 541 -21.47 -41.27 2.37
CA LEU A 541 -20.43 -40.31 2.01
C LEU A 541 -20.62 -39.83 0.56
N LYS A 542 -20.43 -38.53 0.30
CA LYS A 542 -20.47 -37.98 -1.07
C LYS A 542 -19.22 -37.19 -1.40
N ARG A 543 -18.76 -37.32 -2.64
CA ARG A 543 -17.75 -36.43 -3.21
C ARG A 543 -18.35 -35.04 -3.39
N VAL A 544 -17.70 -34.02 -2.82
CA VAL A 544 -18.17 -32.63 -2.86
C VAL A 544 -17.31 -31.74 -3.77
N PHE A 545 -16.05 -32.12 -3.98
CA PHE A 545 -15.10 -31.36 -4.78
C PHE A 545 -13.97 -32.27 -5.26
N CYS A 546 -13.53 -32.13 -6.52
CA CYS A 546 -12.39 -32.88 -7.04
C CYS A 546 -11.63 -32.08 -8.11
N ARG A 547 -10.31 -32.03 -7.99
CA ARG A 547 -9.33 -31.52 -8.96
C ARG A 547 -8.23 -32.56 -9.15
N LYS A 548 -7.24 -32.25 -10.00
CA LYS A 548 -6.15 -33.16 -10.39
C LYS A 548 -5.26 -33.61 -9.23
N ASP A 549 -5.27 -32.87 -8.13
CA ASP A 549 -4.37 -32.95 -6.99
C ASP A 549 -5.11 -32.86 -5.66
N GLN A 550 -6.44 -32.84 -5.65
CA GLN A 550 -7.23 -32.66 -4.44
C GLN A 550 -8.63 -33.24 -4.62
N CYS A 551 -9.13 -34.00 -3.65
CA CYS A 551 -10.50 -34.53 -3.68
C CYS A 551 -11.11 -34.56 -2.28
N ARG A 552 -12.31 -33.98 -2.12
CA ARG A 552 -13.04 -33.86 -0.86
C ARG A 552 -14.30 -34.70 -0.84
N TYR A 553 -14.58 -35.24 0.33
CA TYR A 553 -15.75 -36.03 0.66
C TYR A 553 -16.41 -35.49 1.93
N SER A 554 -17.74 -35.48 1.97
CA SER A 554 -18.48 -35.11 3.18
C SER A 554 -19.82 -35.84 3.23
N PHE A 555 -20.38 -35.96 4.44
CA PHE A 555 -21.72 -36.48 4.62
C PHE A 555 -22.73 -35.35 4.36
N PRO A 556 -23.76 -35.55 3.50
CA PRO A 556 -24.78 -34.54 3.22
C PRO A 556 -25.47 -33.95 4.46
N ALA A 557 -25.57 -34.74 5.54
CA ALA A 557 -26.13 -34.31 6.81
C ALA A 557 -25.31 -33.18 7.47
N TRP A 558 -23.98 -33.16 7.28
CA TRP A 558 -23.09 -32.16 7.85
C TRP A 558 -23.18 -30.78 7.17
N HIS A 559 -23.79 -30.70 5.98
CA HIS A 559 -23.86 -29.47 5.16
C HIS A 559 -24.98 -28.49 5.56
N ARG A 560 -25.84 -28.82 6.53
CA ARG A 560 -27.05 -28.03 6.82
C ARG A 560 -26.87 -26.88 7.82
N ILE A 561 -25.64 -26.54 8.19
CA ILE A 561 -25.35 -25.42 9.08
C ILE A 561 -25.35 -24.10 8.26
N GLU A 562 -26.53 -23.47 8.23
CA GLU A 562 -26.76 -22.07 7.82
C GLU A 562 -26.26 -21.64 6.42
N GLY A 563 -26.71 -22.31 5.36
CA GLY A 563 -26.89 -21.68 4.04
C GLY A 563 -25.64 -21.10 3.34
N THR A 564 -24.43 -21.37 3.82
CA THR A 564 -23.18 -20.87 3.23
C THR A 564 -22.26 -22.04 2.84
N PRO A 565 -21.83 -22.14 1.57
CA PRO A 565 -21.10 -23.32 1.04
C PRO A 565 -19.67 -23.52 1.57
N LYS A 566 -19.27 -22.78 2.62
CA LYS A 566 -17.92 -22.80 3.21
C LYS A 566 -17.86 -23.33 4.65
N LYS A 567 -19.00 -23.73 5.23
CA LYS A 567 -19.10 -24.19 6.63
C LYS A 567 -19.28 -25.70 6.68
N TYR A 568 -18.21 -26.50 6.73
CA TYR A 568 -18.36 -27.96 6.88
C TYR A 568 -17.13 -28.66 7.47
N VAL A 569 -17.40 -29.85 8.03
CA VAL A 569 -16.42 -30.90 8.27
C VAL A 569 -16.32 -31.76 6.99
N CYS A 570 -15.11 -32.08 6.53
CA CYS A 570 -14.91 -32.98 5.40
C CYS A 570 -13.66 -33.83 5.53
N TYR A 571 -13.63 -34.90 4.75
CA TYR A 571 -12.45 -35.70 4.49
C TYR A 571 -11.83 -35.32 3.15
N GLU A 572 -10.51 -35.39 3.03
CA GLU A 572 -9.80 -34.95 1.83
C GLU A 572 -8.58 -35.85 1.51
N PHE A 573 -8.37 -36.10 0.22
CA PHE A 573 -7.07 -36.48 -0.34
C PHE A 573 -6.42 -35.25 -0.97
N ASP A 574 -5.13 -35.00 -0.71
CA ASP A 574 -4.34 -33.94 -1.35
C ASP A 574 -2.99 -34.52 -1.83
N ASP A 575 -2.61 -34.20 -3.08
CA ASP A 575 -1.33 -34.56 -3.68
C ASP A 575 -0.32 -33.42 -3.47
N TRP A 576 0.67 -33.69 -2.63
CA TRP A 576 1.63 -32.69 -2.19
C TRP A 576 2.81 -32.51 -3.15
N ILE A 577 2.83 -33.19 -4.30
CA ILE A 577 3.93 -33.08 -5.27
C ILE A 577 4.15 -31.64 -5.77
N LYS A 578 3.09 -30.84 -5.83
CA LYS A 578 3.15 -29.41 -6.18
C LYS A 578 3.95 -28.57 -5.17
N PHE A 579 4.10 -29.08 -3.95
CA PHE A 579 4.90 -28.50 -2.88
C PHE A 579 6.29 -29.13 -2.75
N GLY A 580 6.67 -29.99 -3.70
CA GLY A 580 7.98 -30.61 -3.75
C GLY A 580 8.12 -31.88 -2.91
N THR A 581 7.03 -32.39 -2.32
CA THR A 581 7.04 -33.63 -1.53
C THR A 581 6.26 -34.72 -2.27
N PRO A 582 6.89 -35.87 -2.58
CA PRO A 582 6.22 -37.01 -3.24
C PRO A 582 5.33 -37.78 -2.24
N GLU A 583 4.29 -37.12 -1.74
CA GLU A 583 3.38 -37.64 -0.71
C GLU A 583 1.92 -37.37 -1.08
N ILE A 584 1.04 -38.28 -0.68
CA ILE A 584 -0.42 -38.09 -0.70
C ILE A 584 -0.88 -38.07 0.75
N SER A 585 -1.68 -37.07 1.13
CA SER A 585 -2.28 -37.00 2.47
C SER A 585 -3.71 -37.52 2.48
N VAL A 586 -4.07 -38.22 3.54
CA VAL A 586 -5.45 -38.52 3.96
C VAL A 586 -5.75 -37.67 5.18
N GLU A 587 -6.83 -36.91 5.16
CA GLU A 587 -7.07 -35.90 6.20
C GLU A 587 -8.55 -35.63 6.48
N VAL A 588 -8.81 -35.08 7.68
CA VAL A 588 -10.11 -34.54 8.09
C VAL A 588 -9.94 -33.04 8.43
N HIS A 589 -10.86 -32.22 7.94
CA HIS A 589 -10.83 -30.76 8.00
C HIS A 589 -12.01 -30.20 8.80
N PHE A 590 -11.76 -29.14 9.56
CA PHE A 590 -12.74 -28.39 10.33
C PHE A 590 -12.70 -26.91 9.93
N GLY A 591 -13.73 -26.47 9.20
CA GLY A 591 -13.71 -25.20 8.47
C GLY A 591 -14.11 -23.92 9.21
N LEU A 592 -14.34 -23.97 10.53
CA LEU A 592 -14.74 -22.83 11.38
C LEU A 592 -14.23 -22.98 12.81
N ASP A 593 -14.09 -21.86 13.53
CA ASP A 593 -13.81 -21.88 14.97
C ASP A 593 -14.89 -22.58 15.79
N ALA A 594 -16.15 -22.56 15.34
CA ALA A 594 -17.23 -23.31 15.99
C ALA A 594 -16.99 -24.83 15.98
N PHE A 595 -16.12 -25.35 15.10
CA PHE A 595 -15.73 -26.76 15.08
C PHE A 595 -14.41 -27.03 15.83
N ARG A 596 -13.83 -26.03 16.52
CA ARG A 596 -12.56 -26.20 17.23
C ARG A 596 -12.63 -27.30 18.28
N ASP A 597 -13.69 -27.32 19.06
CA ASP A 597 -13.88 -28.30 20.13
C ASP A 597 -13.90 -29.73 19.57
N ILE A 598 -14.68 -29.99 18.51
CA ILE A 598 -14.68 -31.30 17.84
C ILE A 598 -13.36 -31.62 17.15
N ALA A 599 -12.67 -30.61 16.61
CA ALA A 599 -11.36 -30.78 16.00
C ALA A 599 -10.32 -31.25 17.04
N GLU A 600 -10.35 -30.69 18.25
CA GLU A 600 -9.49 -31.08 19.37
C GLU A 600 -9.84 -32.46 19.92
N ILE A 601 -11.13 -32.80 20.01
CA ILE A 601 -11.56 -34.16 20.38
C ILE A 601 -11.02 -35.17 19.37
N VAL A 602 -11.22 -34.95 18.06
CA VAL A 602 -10.69 -35.84 17.01
C VAL A 602 -9.15 -35.88 17.05
N GLN A 603 -8.50 -34.76 17.32
CA GLN A 603 -7.05 -34.70 17.48
C GLN A 603 -6.56 -35.58 18.65
N ALA A 604 -7.31 -35.67 19.75
CA ALA A 604 -6.93 -36.52 20.89
C ALA A 604 -6.84 -38.01 20.50
N HIS A 605 -7.62 -38.46 19.50
CA HIS A 605 -7.59 -39.83 18.96
C HIS A 605 -6.50 -40.06 17.89
N LYS A 606 -5.68 -39.06 17.54
CA LYS A 606 -4.73 -39.15 16.41
C LYS A 606 -3.76 -40.33 16.46
N LEU A 607 -3.30 -40.72 17.65
CA LEU A 607 -2.37 -41.84 17.84
C LEU A 607 -3.07 -43.20 17.78
N GLU A 608 -4.32 -43.29 18.24
CA GLU A 608 -5.13 -44.49 18.11
C GLU A 608 -5.43 -44.77 16.63
N ILE A 609 -5.86 -43.73 15.90
CA ILE A 609 -6.09 -43.80 14.46
C ILE A 609 -4.80 -44.19 13.73
N LEU A 610 -3.66 -43.54 14.06
CA LEU A 610 -2.35 -43.87 13.47
C LEU A 610 -1.99 -45.34 13.67
N GLY A 611 -2.29 -45.91 14.84
CA GLY A 611 -2.03 -47.32 15.16
C GLY A 611 -2.91 -48.32 14.39
N LYS A 612 -4.02 -47.86 13.81
CA LYS A 612 -4.93 -48.67 12.98
C LYS A 612 -4.61 -48.61 11.48
N LEU A 613 -3.82 -47.62 11.03
CA LEU A 613 -3.47 -47.47 9.61
C LEU A 613 -2.66 -48.65 9.09
N THR A 614 -2.90 -49.05 7.84
CA THR A 614 -2.24 -50.20 7.22
C THR A 614 -0.80 -49.96 6.78
N ALA A 615 -0.34 -48.70 6.81
CA ALA A 615 1.03 -48.34 6.52
C ALA A 615 1.51 -47.22 7.45
N PRO A 616 2.83 -47.13 7.71
CA PRO A 616 3.40 -46.02 8.44
C PRO A 616 3.08 -44.69 7.74
N ALA A 617 2.41 -43.80 8.46
CA ALA A 617 2.10 -42.46 7.99
C ALA A 617 2.81 -41.42 8.85
N ARG A 618 3.27 -40.33 8.23
CA ARG A 618 3.73 -39.17 8.97
C ARG A 618 2.50 -38.37 9.41
N LEU A 619 2.33 -38.22 10.71
CA LEU A 619 1.23 -37.48 11.31
C LEU A 619 1.53 -35.98 11.33
N ASN A 620 0.53 -35.15 10.99
CA ASN A 620 0.57 -33.71 11.16
C ASN A 620 -0.76 -33.18 11.73
N TRP A 621 -0.65 -32.17 12.59
CA TRP A 621 -1.77 -31.36 13.04
C TRP A 621 -1.43 -29.90 12.78
N ASP A 622 -2.23 -29.23 11.98
CA ASP A 622 -1.90 -27.89 11.50
C ASP A 622 -3.17 -27.07 11.23
N THR A 623 -2.98 -25.75 11.09
CA THR A 623 -4.00 -24.82 10.63
C THR A 623 -3.73 -24.44 9.18
N SER A 624 -4.68 -24.68 8.28
CA SER A 624 -4.55 -24.33 6.87
C SER A 624 -4.43 -22.81 6.67
N THR A 625 -4.01 -22.37 5.49
CA THR A 625 -3.91 -20.94 5.13
C THR A 625 -5.24 -20.18 5.23
N SER A 626 -6.37 -20.87 5.30
CA SER A 626 -7.70 -20.29 5.50
C SER A 626 -8.20 -20.37 6.95
N GLY A 627 -7.33 -20.73 7.91
CA GLY A 627 -7.68 -20.88 9.33
C GLY A 627 -8.31 -22.22 9.68
N TRP A 628 -8.27 -23.23 8.80
CA TRP A 628 -8.97 -24.49 9.03
C TRP A 628 -8.09 -25.46 9.82
N LEU A 629 -8.62 -26.05 10.89
CA LEU A 629 -7.91 -27.10 11.60
C LEU A 629 -7.95 -28.40 10.78
N ARG A 630 -6.81 -29.08 10.66
CA ARG A 630 -6.69 -30.33 9.92
C ARG A 630 -5.83 -31.35 10.64
N LEU A 631 -6.34 -32.58 10.68
CA LEU A 631 -5.59 -33.77 11.09
C LEU A 631 -5.19 -34.53 9.82
N GLN A 632 -3.89 -34.68 9.59
CA GLN A 632 -3.36 -35.21 8.33
C GLN A 632 -2.42 -36.40 8.55
N TYR A 633 -2.55 -37.39 7.68
CA TYR A 633 -1.69 -38.56 7.60
C TYR A 633 -1.04 -38.59 6.22
N TYR A 634 0.27 -38.37 6.16
CA TYR A 634 1.05 -38.35 4.93
C TYR A 634 1.62 -39.72 4.65
N PHE A 635 1.43 -40.17 3.43
CA PHE A 635 1.95 -41.42 2.91
C PHE A 635 2.87 -41.13 1.72
N PRO A 636 4.00 -41.84 1.57
CA PRO A 636 4.77 -41.81 0.34
C PRO A 636 3.87 -42.13 -0.85
N ASP A 637 4.01 -41.39 -1.94
CA ASP A 637 3.21 -41.61 -3.14
C ASP A 637 3.53 -42.92 -3.88
N SER A 638 4.56 -43.64 -3.42
CA SER A 638 4.92 -45.00 -3.83
C SER A 638 4.09 -46.09 -3.15
N GLU A 639 3.29 -45.75 -2.14
CA GLU A 639 2.39 -46.69 -1.48
C GLU A 639 1.31 -47.21 -2.44
N ALA A 640 0.78 -48.41 -2.14
CA ALA A 640 -0.28 -49.00 -2.95
C ALA A 640 -1.57 -48.15 -2.89
N PRO A 641 -2.31 -47.97 -3.99
CA PRO A 641 -3.61 -47.26 -4.01
C PRO A 641 -4.57 -47.69 -2.90
N GLU A 642 -4.59 -48.99 -2.61
CA GLU A 642 -5.41 -49.63 -1.57
C GLU A 642 -5.03 -49.16 -0.17
N THR A 643 -3.76 -48.81 0.07
CA THR A 643 -3.29 -48.26 1.35
C THR A 643 -3.96 -46.93 1.65
N PHE A 644 -4.01 -46.00 0.68
CA PHE A 644 -4.66 -44.71 0.87
C PHE A 644 -6.18 -44.86 1.04
N ALA A 645 -6.79 -45.73 0.23
CA ALA A 645 -8.22 -46.03 0.31
C ALA A 645 -8.62 -46.60 1.68
N HIS A 646 -7.87 -47.59 2.17
CA HIS A 646 -8.12 -48.20 3.47
C HIS A 646 -7.84 -47.22 4.61
N SER A 647 -6.79 -46.41 4.51
CA SER A 647 -6.48 -45.38 5.52
C SER A 647 -7.56 -44.30 5.60
N MET A 648 -8.13 -43.90 4.47
CA MET A 648 -9.28 -42.99 4.44
C MET A 648 -10.51 -43.63 5.09
N ALA A 649 -10.77 -44.91 4.81
CA ALA A 649 -11.88 -45.63 5.43
C ALA A 649 -11.73 -45.72 6.96
N ILE A 650 -10.54 -46.05 7.46
CA ILE A 650 -10.24 -46.04 8.91
C ILE A 650 -10.47 -44.64 9.49
N LEU A 651 -9.90 -43.60 8.87
CA LEU A 651 -10.08 -42.23 9.37
C LEU A 651 -11.57 -41.88 9.50
N ILE A 652 -12.38 -42.25 8.52
CA ILE A 652 -13.83 -42.02 8.55
C ILE A 652 -14.51 -42.86 9.63
N GLU A 653 -14.22 -44.16 9.71
CA GLU A 653 -14.82 -45.08 10.69
C GLU A 653 -14.57 -44.61 12.13
N GLU A 654 -13.34 -44.19 12.40
CA GLU A 654 -12.89 -43.78 13.74
C GLU A 654 -13.40 -42.40 14.15
N THR A 655 -13.64 -41.49 13.20
CA THR A 655 -14.02 -40.10 13.53
C THR A 655 -15.50 -39.79 13.32
N ARG A 656 -16.20 -40.53 12.44
CA ARG A 656 -17.59 -40.23 12.08
C ARG A 656 -18.53 -40.27 13.28
N GLY A 657 -18.39 -41.26 14.16
CA GLY A 657 -19.23 -41.38 15.37
C GLY A 657 -19.08 -40.16 16.27
N ILE A 658 -17.82 -39.82 16.61
CA ILE A 658 -17.45 -38.67 17.42
C ILE A 658 -18.03 -37.37 16.84
N ILE A 659 -17.87 -37.16 15.53
CA ILE A 659 -18.39 -35.96 14.84
C ILE A 659 -19.92 -35.91 14.90
N ASN A 660 -20.61 -37.05 14.69
CA ASN A 660 -22.07 -37.08 14.74
C ASN A 660 -22.62 -36.83 16.14
N ASP A 661 -22.00 -37.42 17.16
CA ASP A 661 -22.40 -37.25 18.55
C ASP A 661 -22.23 -35.80 18.97
N TRP A 662 -21.10 -35.18 18.63
CA TRP A 662 -20.87 -33.77 18.89
C TRP A 662 -21.85 -32.86 18.15
N LEU A 663 -22.10 -33.10 16.85
CA LEU A 663 -23.08 -32.31 16.08
C LEU A 663 -24.49 -32.37 16.70
N LYS A 664 -24.85 -33.53 17.25
CA LYS A 664 -26.12 -33.74 17.95
C LYS A 664 -26.16 -33.00 19.30
N GLU A 665 -25.07 -33.02 20.05
CA GLU A 665 -24.95 -32.29 21.33
C GLU A 665 -25.04 -30.78 21.14
N GLU A 666 -24.45 -30.26 20.06
CA GLU A 666 -24.50 -28.84 19.70
C GLU A 666 -25.85 -28.38 19.10
N GLY A 667 -26.85 -29.26 19.06
CA GLY A 667 -28.17 -28.96 18.49
C GLY A 667 -28.12 -28.65 16.99
N MET A 668 -27.05 -29.06 16.29
CA MET A 668 -26.89 -28.92 14.85
C MET A 668 -27.60 -30.08 14.15
N ASP A 669 -28.91 -30.20 14.38
CA ASP A 669 -29.69 -31.36 13.97
C ASP A 669 -29.85 -31.43 12.44
N HIS A 670 -29.28 -32.49 11.86
CA HIS A 670 -30.00 -33.43 11.01
C HIS A 670 -29.45 -34.85 11.20
N TYR A 671 -29.96 -35.49 12.26
CA TYR A 671 -30.35 -36.89 12.27
C TYR A 671 -31.88 -36.99 12.33
#